data_AF-A0A9P6N099-F1
#
_entry.id   AF-A0A9P6N099-F1
#
_cell.length_a   1.000
_cell.length_b   1.000
_cell.length_c   1.000
_cell.angle_alpha   90.00
_cell.angle_beta   90.00
_cell.angle_gamma   90.00
#
_symmetry.space_group_name_H-M   'P 1'
#
loop_
_entity.id
_entity.type
_entity.pdbx_description
1 polymer ?
#
loop_
_entity_poly.entity_id
_entity_poly.type
_entity_poly.pdbx_seq_one_letter_code
_entity_poly.pdbx_strand_id
1 'polypeptide(L)'
;MSTIIVAQKAAALPYAPIVLAAALNNPAVAKVEYKNVPTLAEHNNATVALNANGTTLTNISSILRYIVRSHQNTLYGSDPSSTSLIDDFVDKSQDIINSTDFKTLDVIFQQLNHHLTLRSYFVGYKVSVADIAIWGALKANAIFARQLKTGKDLGVYLARWFNHISAQAYVEVALSDLAKANDSTKVAKADQGSFDINLIDAEMGKVVTRFPPEPSGYLHIGHAKAALLNKYFADQYKGRLIVRFDDTNPTKEKLEYEHAIKEDLLLIGIDSSVVTYTSDYFDQIYAYAIQLIKDGKAYCDTTGQEQMRAERMDGIASQCRDLSVEENLRRFEEMKNGTEFGVTCCLRAKISVDNPNKALRDPVIYRCNPLPHARTGTTWKMYPLYDLACPIVDSLEGVTHALRTDEYHDRNPQYQWFLDNIGLRQVHIWEYSRLNFVYTLLSKRKLTWFVDNGRVSGWDDPRFPTIRGIRRRGLTMEALKAYILMQGASTNYITLEWDKLWAVNRKQIDPIAPRHTAIESQNKVKVTIAGADPYHFKEVPRHKKNESLGNKKTAYGPTIWMDQADCKELELNEEVTLMDWGNAFIRSIEKNSEGIVTGVQAELHLEGDFKKTKKKLTWLADGPELVKAELMDYDYLITKKKLEEEDSLADVLTPVTEFKTEAIADGNVAELNKGDIIQFERKGFYIVDAVATPTTPARLILIPDGKVASMTSKAAPVSQTELKDAKKKEKGAGAAAGAAPAISGKKAKAAAHASAQKPAPTWTGPGPKPQEIVELEAKIEAQGLKVRQLKTDKADADQVKAAVDELLELKKQLPIRIEALQSSAAASN
;
A
#
# COMPACT_ATOMS: atom_id res chain seq x y z
N MET A 1 -16.59 -40.71 -12.78
CA MET A 1 -15.69 -39.80 -12.02
C MET A 1 -16.54 -39.03 -11.03
N SER A 2 -16.01 -38.81 -9.83
CA SER A 2 -16.65 -37.98 -8.81
C SER A 2 -16.03 -36.57 -8.87
N THR A 3 -16.84 -35.52 -8.89
CA THR A 3 -16.35 -34.13 -8.95
C THR A 3 -16.75 -33.38 -7.69
N ILE A 4 -15.75 -32.92 -6.92
CA ILE A 4 -15.91 -32.02 -5.77
C ILE A 4 -15.92 -30.58 -6.29
N ILE A 5 -17.07 -29.93 -6.27
CA ILE A 5 -17.24 -28.51 -6.58
C ILE A 5 -17.06 -27.70 -5.29
N VAL A 6 -16.22 -26.68 -5.30
CA VAL A 6 -15.89 -25.83 -4.14
C VAL A 6 -16.22 -24.37 -4.40
N ALA A 7 -16.94 -23.73 -3.48
CA ALA A 7 -17.16 -22.28 -3.48
C ALA A 7 -15.93 -21.55 -2.92
N GLN A 8 -15.15 -20.89 -3.78
CA GLN A 8 -13.87 -20.25 -3.40
C GLN A 8 -14.01 -19.08 -2.43
N LYS A 9 -15.17 -18.42 -2.38
CA LYS A 9 -15.44 -17.28 -1.49
C LYS A 9 -16.29 -17.67 -0.26
N ALA A 10 -16.41 -18.97 0.03
CA ALA A 10 -17.11 -19.44 1.23
C ALA A 10 -16.48 -18.85 2.51
N ALA A 11 -17.33 -18.37 3.43
CA ALA A 11 -16.89 -17.79 4.70
C ALA A 11 -16.05 -18.76 5.55
N ALA A 12 -16.36 -20.06 5.45
CA ALA A 12 -15.52 -21.16 5.91
C ALA A 12 -15.21 -22.08 4.72
N LEU A 13 -13.93 -22.20 4.34
CA LEU A 13 -13.52 -23.03 3.21
C LEU A 13 -13.54 -24.53 3.56
N PRO A 14 -14.04 -25.41 2.66
CA PRO A 14 -14.16 -26.85 2.89
C PRO A 14 -12.80 -27.56 2.71
N TYR A 15 -11.85 -27.30 3.61
CA TYR A 15 -10.48 -27.80 3.49
C TYR A 15 -10.37 -29.34 3.46
N ALA A 16 -11.19 -30.06 4.24
CA ALA A 16 -11.08 -31.52 4.37
C ALA A 16 -11.34 -32.28 3.05
N PRO A 17 -12.44 -32.02 2.28
CA PRO A 17 -12.62 -32.61 0.95
C PRO A 17 -11.49 -32.33 -0.04
N ILE A 18 -10.93 -31.10 -0.04
CA ILE A 18 -9.82 -30.71 -0.93
C ILE A 18 -8.56 -31.52 -0.60
N VAL A 19 -8.20 -31.58 0.69
CA VAL A 19 -7.05 -32.35 1.18
C VAL A 19 -7.24 -33.86 0.96
N LEU A 20 -8.45 -34.40 1.13
CA LEU A 20 -8.71 -35.82 0.91
C LEU A 20 -8.52 -36.21 -0.57
N ALA A 21 -8.95 -35.37 -1.52
CA ALA A 21 -8.73 -35.62 -2.94
C ALA A 21 -7.23 -35.66 -3.28
N ALA A 22 -6.43 -34.75 -2.73
CA ALA A 22 -4.98 -34.76 -2.90
C ALA A 22 -4.31 -35.97 -2.20
N ALA A 23 -4.79 -36.35 -1.00
CA ALA A 23 -4.26 -37.49 -0.24
C ALA A 23 -4.43 -38.84 -0.97
N LEU A 24 -5.45 -38.95 -1.82
CA LEU A 24 -5.73 -40.14 -2.63
C LEU A 24 -4.97 -40.15 -3.97
N ASN A 25 -4.36 -39.01 -4.37
CA ASN A 25 -3.47 -38.85 -5.52
C ASN A 25 -3.96 -39.50 -6.83
N ASN A 26 -5.27 -39.48 -7.09
CA ASN A 26 -5.88 -40.13 -8.25
C ASN A 26 -7.09 -39.32 -8.78
N PRO A 27 -6.95 -38.62 -9.92
CA PRO A 27 -8.04 -37.80 -10.49
C PRO A 27 -9.31 -38.56 -10.87
N ALA A 28 -9.25 -39.89 -11.07
CA ALA A 28 -10.45 -40.69 -11.37
C ALA A 28 -11.37 -40.86 -10.15
N VAL A 29 -10.80 -40.82 -8.94
CA VAL A 29 -11.47 -40.98 -7.65
C VAL A 29 -12.29 -39.73 -7.30
N ALA A 30 -11.60 -38.59 -7.24
CA ALA A 30 -12.17 -37.28 -6.91
C ALA A 30 -11.39 -36.15 -7.60
N LYS A 31 -12.00 -35.51 -8.60
CA LYS A 31 -11.49 -34.26 -9.18
C LYS A 31 -12.00 -33.08 -8.36
N VAL A 32 -11.14 -32.11 -8.03
CA VAL A 32 -11.58 -30.83 -7.44
C VAL A 32 -11.81 -29.80 -8.54
N GLU A 33 -12.93 -29.10 -8.49
CA GLU A 33 -13.28 -27.98 -9.35
C GLU A 33 -13.70 -26.77 -8.49
N TYR A 34 -13.25 -25.59 -8.89
CA TYR A 34 -13.40 -24.36 -8.12
C TYR A 34 -14.37 -23.40 -8.82
N LYS A 35 -15.39 -22.92 -8.10
CA LYS A 35 -16.31 -21.87 -8.55
C LYS A 35 -16.08 -20.58 -7.75
N ASN A 36 -15.96 -19.45 -8.44
CA ASN A 36 -15.60 -18.14 -7.87
C ASN A 36 -16.78 -17.41 -7.19
N VAL A 37 -17.54 -18.15 -6.38
CA VAL A 37 -18.81 -17.79 -5.72
C VAL A 37 -18.70 -17.97 -4.20
N PRO A 38 -19.52 -17.27 -3.39
CA PRO A 38 -19.55 -17.47 -1.94
C PRO A 38 -20.28 -18.77 -1.54
N THR A 39 -21.26 -19.19 -2.34
CA THR A 39 -22.09 -20.37 -2.13
C THR A 39 -22.45 -21.02 -3.47
N LEU A 40 -22.71 -22.32 -3.47
CA LEU A 40 -23.18 -23.06 -4.64
C LEU A 40 -24.72 -22.95 -4.68
N ALA A 41 -25.24 -21.92 -5.36
CA ALA A 41 -26.69 -21.66 -5.46
C ALA A 41 -27.47 -22.86 -6.04
N GLU A 42 -26.89 -23.54 -7.03
CA GLU A 42 -27.37 -24.79 -7.66
C GLU A 42 -27.47 -25.99 -6.68
N HIS A 43 -26.90 -25.87 -5.49
CA HIS A 43 -26.77 -26.91 -4.47
C HIS A 43 -27.20 -26.38 -3.08
N ASN A 44 -28.34 -25.66 -3.04
CA ASN A 44 -28.95 -25.09 -1.84
C ASN A 44 -27.98 -24.23 -0.99
N ASN A 45 -27.17 -23.41 -1.65
CA ASN A 45 -26.17 -22.53 -1.05
C ASN A 45 -25.05 -23.24 -0.26
N ALA A 46 -24.79 -24.53 -0.50
CA ALA A 46 -23.66 -25.23 0.12
C ALA A 46 -22.30 -24.61 -0.24
N THR A 47 -21.30 -24.78 0.63
CA THR A 47 -19.91 -24.34 0.37
C THR A 47 -19.11 -25.35 -0.47
N VAL A 48 -19.60 -26.60 -0.52
CA VAL A 48 -19.04 -27.71 -1.28
C VAL A 48 -20.17 -28.61 -1.80
N ALA A 49 -19.95 -29.29 -2.92
CA ALA A 49 -20.79 -30.38 -3.38
C ALA A 49 -19.93 -31.48 -4.03
N LEU A 50 -20.37 -32.73 -3.93
CA LEU A 50 -19.82 -33.86 -4.67
C LEU A 50 -20.90 -34.42 -5.58
N ASN A 51 -20.66 -34.36 -6.88
CA ASN A 51 -21.52 -35.01 -7.88
C ASN A 51 -20.91 -36.37 -8.24
N ALA A 52 -21.65 -37.45 -7.97
CA ALA A 52 -21.21 -38.82 -8.22
C ALA A 52 -22.41 -39.74 -8.52
N ASN A 53 -22.34 -40.51 -9.61
CA ASN A 53 -23.30 -41.55 -10.00
C ASN A 53 -24.78 -41.10 -9.97
N GLY A 54 -25.07 -39.86 -10.39
CA GLY A 54 -26.41 -39.27 -10.41
C GLY A 54 -26.91 -38.70 -9.07
N THR A 55 -26.12 -38.82 -8.00
CA THR A 55 -26.41 -38.25 -6.67
C THR A 55 -25.49 -37.06 -6.38
N THR A 56 -26.04 -36.03 -5.73
CA THR A 56 -25.27 -34.90 -5.20
C THR A 56 -25.22 -34.96 -3.67
N LEU A 57 -24.02 -34.85 -3.09
CA LEU A 57 -23.81 -34.72 -1.64
C LEU A 57 -23.26 -33.33 -1.32
N THR A 58 -23.85 -32.60 -0.37
CA THR A 58 -23.44 -31.23 0.00
C THR A 58 -22.82 -31.10 1.40
N ASN A 59 -23.02 -32.10 2.27
CA ASN A 59 -22.44 -32.14 3.61
C ASN A 59 -21.00 -32.69 3.57
N ILE A 60 -20.05 -31.99 4.20
CA ILE A 60 -18.65 -32.39 4.32
C ILE A 60 -18.50 -33.83 4.87
N SER A 61 -19.22 -34.20 5.94
CA SER A 61 -19.08 -35.56 6.52
C SER A 61 -19.54 -36.64 5.54
N SER A 62 -20.63 -36.40 4.80
CA SER A 62 -21.14 -37.30 3.75
C SER A 62 -20.18 -37.40 2.56
N ILE A 63 -19.59 -36.29 2.13
CA ILE A 63 -18.61 -36.22 1.04
C ILE A 63 -17.35 -37.02 1.39
N LEU A 64 -16.77 -36.79 2.57
CA LEU A 64 -15.60 -37.52 3.07
C LEU A 64 -15.88 -39.03 3.10
N ARG A 65 -17.00 -39.44 3.71
CA ARG A 65 -17.44 -40.84 3.79
C ARG A 65 -17.63 -41.47 2.41
N TYR A 66 -18.28 -40.78 1.47
CA TYR A 66 -18.48 -41.30 0.12
C TYR A 66 -17.14 -41.56 -0.57
N ILE A 67 -16.21 -40.60 -0.53
CA ILE A 67 -14.91 -40.70 -1.19
C ILE A 67 -14.11 -41.89 -0.62
N VAL A 68 -14.07 -42.06 0.71
CA VAL A 68 -13.27 -43.14 1.33
C VAL A 68 -13.97 -44.50 1.36
N ARG A 69 -15.29 -44.59 1.17
CA ARG A 69 -16.02 -45.87 1.05
C ARG A 69 -16.13 -46.36 -0.39
N SER A 70 -16.05 -45.47 -1.38
CA SER A 70 -16.16 -45.82 -2.81
C SER A 70 -14.91 -46.47 -3.41
N HIS A 71 -13.76 -46.44 -2.70
CA HIS A 71 -12.48 -46.95 -3.18
C HIS A 71 -11.73 -47.66 -2.06
N GLN A 72 -11.07 -48.78 -2.33
CA GLN A 72 -10.14 -49.39 -1.37
C GLN A 72 -8.94 -48.46 -1.16
N ASN A 73 -8.86 -47.86 0.03
CA ASN A 73 -7.82 -46.91 0.41
C ASN A 73 -7.43 -47.11 1.88
N THR A 74 -6.26 -46.59 2.26
CA THR A 74 -5.69 -46.82 3.59
C THR A 74 -6.22 -45.89 4.69
N LEU A 75 -7.09 -44.92 4.36
CA LEU A 75 -7.49 -43.81 5.25
C LEU A 75 -8.79 -44.06 6.05
N TYR A 76 -9.58 -45.07 5.69
CA TYR A 76 -10.88 -45.35 6.34
C TYR A 76 -10.83 -46.41 7.45
N GLY A 77 -9.66 -47.00 7.72
CA GLY A 77 -9.52 -48.15 8.62
C GLY A 77 -9.59 -49.49 7.88
N SER A 78 -9.58 -50.58 8.63
CA SER A 78 -9.48 -51.95 8.10
C SER A 78 -10.37 -52.97 8.81
N ASP A 79 -11.12 -52.53 9.83
CA ASP A 79 -11.94 -53.38 10.70
C ASP A 79 -13.14 -52.57 11.25
N PRO A 80 -14.18 -53.22 11.79
CA PRO A 80 -15.38 -52.53 12.30
C PRO A 80 -15.12 -51.53 13.44
N SER A 81 -14.05 -51.69 14.22
CA SER A 81 -13.71 -50.76 15.32
C SER A 81 -13.01 -49.52 14.78
N SER A 82 -11.98 -49.66 13.93
CA SER A 82 -11.29 -48.52 13.33
C SER A 82 -12.19 -47.69 12.42
N THR A 83 -13.04 -48.33 11.61
CA THR A 83 -14.04 -47.63 10.76
C THR A 83 -15.06 -46.86 11.59
N SER A 84 -15.60 -47.43 12.67
CA SER A 84 -16.57 -46.76 13.55
C SER A 84 -15.97 -45.57 14.30
N LEU A 85 -14.74 -45.71 14.83
CA LEU A 85 -14.03 -44.60 15.47
C LEU A 85 -13.68 -43.48 14.48
N ILE A 86 -13.38 -43.83 13.24
CA ILE A 86 -13.15 -42.83 12.17
C ILE A 86 -14.43 -42.06 11.87
N ASP A 87 -15.57 -42.74 11.79
CA ASP A 87 -16.85 -42.08 11.56
C ASP A 87 -17.27 -41.17 12.72
N ASP A 88 -17.03 -41.54 13.98
CA ASP A 88 -17.26 -40.69 15.16
C ASP A 88 -16.46 -39.37 15.11
N PHE A 89 -15.16 -39.43 14.77
CA PHE A 89 -14.35 -38.21 14.60
C PHE A 89 -14.71 -37.41 13.34
N VAL A 90 -15.22 -38.05 12.29
CA VAL A 90 -15.75 -37.35 11.10
C VAL A 90 -17.02 -36.56 11.45
N ASP A 91 -17.92 -37.05 12.32
CA ASP A 91 -19.06 -36.25 12.78
C ASP A 91 -18.67 -35.15 13.78
N LYS A 92 -17.74 -35.42 14.72
CA LYS A 92 -17.18 -34.38 15.63
C LYS A 92 -16.51 -33.22 14.90
N SER A 93 -16.07 -33.42 13.65
CA SER A 93 -15.58 -32.32 12.80
C SER A 93 -16.67 -31.28 12.48
N GLN A 94 -17.95 -31.69 12.45
CA GLN A 94 -19.07 -30.81 12.18
C GLN A 94 -19.38 -29.89 13.37
N ASP A 95 -19.19 -30.35 14.61
CA ASP A 95 -19.36 -29.50 15.81
C ASP A 95 -18.37 -28.32 15.81
N ILE A 96 -17.15 -28.54 15.33
CA ILE A 96 -16.09 -27.52 15.19
C ILE A 96 -16.41 -26.52 14.04
N ILE A 97 -17.12 -26.97 13.01
CA ILE A 97 -17.54 -26.15 11.87
C ILE A 97 -18.79 -25.31 12.22
N ASN A 98 -19.73 -25.90 12.95
CA ASN A 98 -21.02 -25.30 13.28
C ASN A 98 -20.97 -24.39 14.52
N SER A 99 -19.95 -24.54 15.39
CA SER A 99 -19.81 -23.73 16.60
C SER A 99 -19.00 -22.45 16.37
N THR A 100 -19.60 -21.31 16.73
CA THR A 100 -18.94 -20.00 16.85
C THR A 100 -18.76 -19.55 18.31
N ASP A 101 -19.22 -20.33 19.29
CA ASP A 101 -19.03 -20.01 20.72
C ASP A 101 -17.64 -20.45 21.20
N PHE A 102 -16.92 -19.50 21.81
CA PHE A 102 -15.61 -19.75 22.37
C PHE A 102 -15.62 -20.83 23.46
N LYS A 103 -16.63 -20.86 24.36
CA LYS A 103 -16.63 -21.81 25.49
C LYS A 103 -16.81 -23.25 25.02
N THR A 104 -17.74 -23.45 24.09
CA THR A 104 -18.01 -24.75 23.45
C THR A 104 -16.79 -25.23 22.66
N LEU A 105 -16.15 -24.36 21.88
CA LEU A 105 -14.92 -24.68 21.15
C LEU A 105 -13.75 -25.00 22.09
N ASP A 106 -13.57 -24.26 23.18
CA ASP A 106 -12.50 -24.50 24.15
C ASP A 106 -12.62 -25.88 24.81
N VAL A 107 -13.83 -26.30 25.19
CA VAL A 107 -14.10 -27.67 25.67
C VAL A 107 -13.72 -28.72 24.63
N ILE A 108 -14.05 -28.51 23.35
CA ILE A 108 -13.67 -29.41 22.26
C ILE A 108 -12.14 -29.45 22.10
N PHE A 109 -11.45 -28.30 22.12
CA PHE A 109 -9.99 -28.25 21.99
C PHE A 109 -9.30 -28.96 23.15
N GLN A 110 -9.78 -28.80 24.39
CA GLN A 110 -9.30 -29.54 25.56
C GLN A 110 -9.49 -31.06 25.40
N GLN A 111 -10.64 -31.52 24.92
CA GLN A 111 -10.90 -32.95 24.65
C GLN A 111 -9.98 -33.52 23.57
N LEU A 112 -9.82 -32.83 22.44
CA LEU A 112 -8.93 -33.25 21.35
C LEU A 112 -7.46 -33.28 21.82
N ASN A 113 -7.01 -32.25 22.55
CA ASN A 113 -5.68 -32.20 23.15
C ASN A 113 -5.44 -33.36 24.13
N HIS A 114 -6.44 -33.69 24.97
CA HIS A 114 -6.36 -34.83 25.90
C HIS A 114 -6.24 -36.16 25.15
N HIS A 115 -7.05 -36.41 24.12
CA HIS A 115 -6.99 -37.62 23.30
C HIS A 115 -5.62 -37.83 22.64
N LEU A 116 -4.98 -36.73 22.22
CA LEU A 116 -3.67 -36.70 21.56
C LEU A 116 -2.47 -36.80 22.53
N THR A 117 -2.68 -36.84 23.85
CA THR A 117 -1.60 -36.95 24.86
C THR A 117 -0.66 -38.13 24.57
N LEU A 118 -1.23 -39.31 24.31
CA LEU A 118 -0.50 -40.56 24.06
C LEU A 118 -0.68 -41.08 22.62
N ARG A 119 -1.24 -40.27 21.71
CA ARG A 119 -1.58 -40.66 20.34
C ARG A 119 -0.95 -39.72 19.32
N SER A 120 -0.53 -40.28 18.18
CA SER A 120 0.03 -39.50 17.06
C SER A 120 -1.05 -39.09 16.03
N TYR A 121 -2.17 -39.81 16.02
CA TYR A 121 -3.32 -39.63 15.12
C TYR A 121 -4.62 -39.88 15.90
N PHE A 122 -5.76 -39.48 15.36
CA PHE A 122 -7.04 -39.67 16.04
C PHE A 122 -7.47 -41.14 16.12
N VAL A 123 -7.21 -41.93 15.07
CA VAL A 123 -7.50 -43.38 15.05
C VAL A 123 -6.32 -44.15 14.45
N GLY A 124 -5.88 -45.20 15.14
CA GLY A 124 -4.79 -46.08 14.69
C GLY A 124 -3.39 -45.45 14.76
N TYR A 125 -2.49 -45.97 13.91
CA TYR A 125 -1.05 -45.66 13.91
C TYR A 125 -0.55 -44.89 12.67
N LYS A 126 -1.47 -44.42 11.83
CA LYS A 126 -1.22 -43.66 10.59
C LYS A 126 -2.33 -42.62 10.41
N VAL A 127 -2.12 -41.63 9.53
CA VAL A 127 -3.16 -40.66 9.18
C VAL A 127 -4.41 -41.38 8.67
N SER A 128 -5.57 -40.95 9.16
CA SER A 128 -6.89 -41.39 8.75
C SER A 128 -7.73 -40.22 8.20
N VAL A 129 -8.89 -40.50 7.62
CA VAL A 129 -9.83 -39.44 7.21
C VAL A 129 -10.39 -38.67 8.42
N ALA A 130 -10.39 -39.26 9.63
CA ALA A 130 -10.71 -38.54 10.86
C ALA A 130 -9.70 -37.41 11.15
N ASP A 131 -8.40 -37.65 10.94
CA ASP A 131 -7.38 -36.61 11.08
C ASP A 131 -7.59 -35.49 10.05
N ILE A 132 -7.91 -35.84 8.80
CA ILE A 132 -8.19 -34.87 7.72
C ILE A 132 -9.46 -34.06 8.03
N ALA A 133 -10.51 -34.69 8.55
CA ALA A 133 -11.76 -34.05 8.92
C ALA A 133 -11.58 -33.04 10.06
N ILE A 134 -10.99 -33.46 11.18
CA ILE A 134 -10.71 -32.58 12.32
C ILE A 134 -9.74 -31.46 11.91
N TRP A 135 -8.71 -31.76 11.10
CA TRP A 135 -7.75 -30.74 10.66
C TRP A 135 -8.42 -29.69 9.79
N GLY A 136 -9.25 -30.11 8.82
CA GLY A 136 -9.95 -29.19 7.92
C GLY A 136 -10.96 -28.30 8.65
N ALA A 137 -11.65 -28.85 9.66
CA ALA A 137 -12.56 -28.10 10.53
C ALA A 137 -11.81 -27.03 11.35
N LEU A 138 -10.72 -27.40 12.02
CA LEU A 138 -9.89 -26.48 12.79
C LEU A 138 -9.20 -25.43 11.90
N LYS A 139 -8.79 -25.80 10.68
CA LYS A 139 -8.22 -24.91 9.67
C LYS A 139 -9.22 -23.87 9.15
N ALA A 140 -10.51 -24.22 9.10
CA ALA A 140 -11.59 -23.31 8.73
C ALA A 140 -12.02 -22.37 9.88
N ASN A 141 -11.84 -22.78 11.14
CA ASN A 141 -12.33 -22.05 12.30
C ASN A 141 -11.43 -20.86 12.70
N ALA A 142 -11.99 -19.64 12.64
CA ALA A 142 -11.26 -18.40 12.92
C ALA A 142 -10.80 -18.24 14.38
N ILE A 143 -11.50 -18.85 15.34
CA ILE A 143 -11.15 -18.81 16.77
C ILE A 143 -9.91 -19.68 17.03
N PHE A 144 -9.89 -20.91 16.48
CA PHE A 144 -8.71 -21.77 16.52
C PHE A 144 -7.50 -21.09 15.86
N ALA A 145 -7.69 -20.49 14.68
CA ALA A 145 -6.63 -19.76 13.98
C ALA A 145 -6.10 -18.53 14.75
N ARG A 146 -6.89 -17.96 15.68
CA ARG A 146 -6.45 -16.91 16.61
C ARG A 146 -5.65 -17.48 17.78
N GLN A 147 -6.15 -18.54 18.44
CA GLN A 147 -5.44 -19.21 19.55
C GLN A 147 -4.08 -19.78 19.12
N LEU A 148 -4.01 -20.41 17.93
CA LEU A 148 -2.76 -20.95 17.38
C LEU A 148 -1.69 -19.87 17.17
N LYS A 149 -2.08 -18.61 16.90
CA LYS A 149 -1.16 -17.47 16.81
C LYS A 149 -0.76 -16.87 18.15
N THR A 150 -1.65 -16.90 19.15
CA THR A 150 -1.35 -16.36 20.50
C THR A 150 -0.67 -17.37 21.42
N GLY A 151 -0.67 -18.66 21.07
CA GLY A 151 -0.01 -19.73 21.83
C GLY A 151 -0.66 -20.03 23.20
N LYS A 152 -1.87 -19.50 23.45
CA LYS A 152 -2.61 -19.68 24.70
C LYS A 152 -3.72 -20.71 24.55
N ASP A 153 -3.94 -21.46 25.62
CA ASP A 153 -5.12 -22.29 25.94
C ASP A 153 -5.41 -23.48 25.00
N LEU A 154 -4.83 -23.54 23.80
CA LEU A 154 -5.05 -24.61 22.81
C LEU A 154 -4.49 -26.00 23.19
N GLY A 155 -3.51 -26.05 24.09
CA GLY A 155 -2.83 -27.29 24.49
C GLY A 155 -1.73 -27.76 23.53
N VAL A 156 -0.66 -28.33 24.10
CA VAL A 156 0.58 -28.66 23.36
C VAL A 156 0.41 -29.83 22.39
N TYR A 157 -0.41 -30.83 22.72
CA TYR A 157 -0.56 -32.02 21.88
C TYR A 157 -1.43 -31.75 20.66
N LEU A 158 -2.48 -30.94 20.80
CA LEU A 158 -3.31 -30.48 19.69
C LEU A 158 -2.52 -29.57 18.73
N ALA A 159 -1.74 -28.61 19.26
CA ALA A 159 -0.86 -27.77 18.44
C ALA A 159 0.20 -28.59 17.70
N ARG A 160 0.85 -29.55 18.38
CA ARG A 160 1.82 -30.50 17.77
C ARG A 160 1.19 -31.29 16.62
N TRP A 161 0.04 -31.92 16.85
CA TRP A 161 -0.66 -32.71 15.86
C TRP A 161 -1.13 -31.85 14.67
N PHE A 162 -1.70 -30.67 14.92
CA PHE A 162 -2.20 -29.79 13.86
C PHE A 162 -1.06 -29.35 12.93
N ASN A 163 0.11 -29.02 13.48
CA ASN A 163 1.30 -28.70 12.70
C ASN A 163 1.85 -29.93 11.95
N HIS A 164 1.79 -31.13 12.54
CA HIS A 164 2.21 -32.38 11.90
C HIS A 164 1.32 -32.78 10.70
N ILE A 165 0.00 -32.58 10.78
CA ILE A 165 -0.91 -32.77 9.64
C ILE A 165 -0.74 -31.63 8.61
N SER A 166 -0.51 -30.40 9.06
CA SER A 166 -0.27 -29.26 8.15
C SER A 166 0.98 -29.42 7.27
N ALA A 167 2.00 -30.15 7.74
CA ALA A 167 3.27 -30.39 7.06
C ALA A 167 3.30 -31.69 6.22
N GLN A 168 2.14 -32.26 5.89
CA GLN A 168 2.04 -33.43 5.01
C GLN A 168 2.06 -32.97 3.54
N ALA A 169 2.85 -33.62 2.68
CA ALA A 169 3.04 -33.18 1.30
C ALA A 169 1.73 -33.02 0.49
N TYR A 170 0.74 -33.89 0.70
CA TYR A 170 -0.57 -33.77 0.04
C TYR A 170 -1.42 -32.59 0.57
N VAL A 171 -1.18 -32.14 1.82
CA VAL A 171 -1.78 -30.90 2.35
C VAL A 171 -1.10 -29.67 1.72
N GLU A 172 0.22 -29.68 1.60
CA GLU A 172 0.96 -28.60 0.93
C GLU A 172 0.57 -28.47 -0.54
N VAL A 173 0.44 -29.58 -1.27
CA VAL A 173 -0.09 -29.61 -2.66
C VAL A 173 -1.53 -29.09 -2.71
N ALA A 174 -2.44 -29.60 -1.88
CA ALA A 174 -3.83 -29.15 -1.84
C ALA A 174 -3.97 -27.63 -1.55
N LEU A 175 -3.15 -27.10 -0.65
CA LEU A 175 -3.12 -25.66 -0.34
C LEU A 175 -2.44 -24.84 -1.45
N SER A 176 -1.42 -25.39 -2.13
CA SER A 176 -0.77 -24.78 -3.29
C SER A 176 -1.73 -24.67 -4.48
N ASP A 177 -2.50 -25.72 -4.78
CA ASP A 177 -3.45 -25.73 -5.89
C ASP A 177 -4.68 -24.86 -5.58
N LEU A 178 -5.14 -24.83 -4.34
CA LEU A 178 -6.12 -23.84 -3.87
C LEU A 178 -5.58 -22.41 -4.00
N ALA A 179 -4.29 -22.16 -3.74
CA ALA A 179 -3.67 -20.86 -3.94
C ALA A 179 -3.61 -20.48 -5.44
N LYS A 180 -3.17 -21.40 -6.31
CA LYS A 180 -3.15 -21.21 -7.78
C LYS A 180 -4.54 -20.95 -8.35
N ALA A 181 -5.57 -21.64 -7.88
CA ALA A 181 -6.97 -21.42 -8.27
C ALA A 181 -7.50 -20.04 -7.79
N ASN A 182 -6.99 -19.54 -6.67
CA ASN A 182 -7.27 -18.18 -6.21
C ASN A 182 -6.42 -17.12 -6.95
N ASP A 183 -5.22 -17.45 -7.44
CA ASP A 183 -4.38 -16.53 -8.20
C ASP A 183 -4.82 -16.40 -9.66
N SER A 184 -5.23 -17.48 -10.32
CA SER A 184 -5.81 -17.44 -11.67
C SER A 184 -7.15 -16.71 -11.75
N THR A 185 -7.81 -16.49 -10.61
CA THR A 185 -9.01 -15.65 -10.48
C THR A 185 -8.73 -14.23 -9.94
N LYS A 186 -7.47 -13.91 -9.60
CA LYS A 186 -7.07 -12.53 -9.26
C LYS A 186 -6.79 -11.71 -10.52
N VAL A 187 -7.81 -10.96 -10.93
CA VAL A 187 -7.55 -9.55 -11.25
C VAL A 187 -6.81 -8.96 -10.04
N ALA A 188 -5.66 -8.33 -10.28
CA ALA A 188 -4.64 -8.14 -9.25
C ALA A 188 -5.20 -7.50 -7.97
N LYS A 189 -5.17 -8.24 -6.84
CA LYS A 189 -5.42 -7.66 -5.51
C LYS A 189 -4.33 -6.65 -5.21
N ALA A 190 -4.66 -5.38 -5.38
CA ALA A 190 -3.89 -4.27 -4.84
C ALA A 190 -3.90 -4.29 -3.30
N ASP A 191 -3.07 -3.45 -2.70
CA ASP A 191 -2.94 -3.23 -1.24
C ASP A 191 -4.15 -2.45 -0.69
N GLN A 192 -5.35 -2.97 -0.96
CA GLN A 192 -6.64 -2.35 -0.69
C GLN A 192 -7.00 -2.50 0.80
N GLY A 193 -7.20 -1.36 1.48
CA GLY A 193 -7.93 -1.34 2.74
C GLY A 193 -9.36 -1.88 2.57
N SER A 194 -10.08 -2.13 3.67
CA SER A 194 -11.46 -2.61 3.56
C SER A 194 -12.33 -1.59 2.83
N PHE A 195 -13.02 -2.04 1.77
CA PHE A 195 -13.93 -1.22 0.97
C PHE A 195 -15.37 -1.18 1.51
N ASP A 196 -15.62 -1.74 2.70
CA ASP A 196 -16.85 -1.55 3.49
C ASP A 196 -16.92 -0.13 4.09
N ILE A 197 -16.71 0.86 3.25
CA ILE A 197 -16.75 2.28 3.56
C ILE A 197 -18.14 2.79 3.18
N ASN A 198 -19.13 2.37 3.94
CA ASN A 198 -20.48 2.88 3.80
C ASN A 198 -20.64 4.19 4.59
N LEU A 199 -21.36 5.15 4.01
CA LEU A 199 -21.85 6.31 4.74
C LEU A 199 -23.06 5.89 5.59
N ILE A 200 -23.15 6.42 6.81
CA ILE A 200 -24.22 6.11 7.77
C ILE A 200 -25.52 6.73 7.28
N ASP A 201 -26.63 5.99 7.30
CA ASP A 201 -27.96 6.44 6.85
C ASP A 201 -28.00 6.99 5.39
N ALA A 202 -27.05 6.56 4.55
CA ALA A 202 -26.92 7.04 3.17
C ALA A 202 -27.89 6.36 2.19
N GLU A 203 -28.84 7.14 1.68
CA GLU A 203 -29.80 6.72 0.67
C GLU A 203 -29.35 7.01 -0.77
N MET A 204 -29.54 6.03 -1.67
CA MET A 204 -29.30 6.17 -3.11
C MET A 204 -30.13 7.33 -3.71
N GLY A 205 -29.48 8.19 -4.48
CA GLY A 205 -30.07 9.39 -5.09
C GLY A 205 -30.21 10.60 -4.16
N LYS A 206 -29.99 10.44 -2.84
CA LYS A 206 -30.18 11.52 -1.85
C LYS A 206 -28.89 12.06 -1.24
N VAL A 207 -27.76 11.35 -1.35
CA VAL A 207 -26.49 11.80 -0.75
C VAL A 207 -26.05 13.14 -1.35
N VAL A 208 -25.88 14.13 -0.49
CA VAL A 208 -25.24 15.41 -0.79
C VAL A 208 -23.95 15.50 0.03
N THR A 209 -22.83 15.67 -0.66
CA THR A 209 -21.50 15.95 -0.10
C THR A 209 -21.02 17.34 -0.54
N ARG A 210 -19.98 17.88 0.10
CA ARG A 210 -19.34 19.14 -0.34
C ARG A 210 -17.85 19.18 -0.09
N PHE A 211 -17.12 19.73 -1.05
CA PHE A 211 -15.73 20.15 -0.91
C PHE A 211 -15.69 21.67 -0.66
N PRO A 212 -15.31 22.14 0.55
CA PRO A 212 -15.38 23.56 0.90
C PRO A 212 -13.99 24.22 1.05
N PRO A 213 -13.31 24.64 -0.03
CA PRO A 213 -12.01 25.32 0.07
C PRO A 213 -12.13 26.83 0.40
N GLU A 214 -11.31 27.32 1.34
CA GLU A 214 -11.01 28.75 1.48
C GLU A 214 -10.18 29.20 0.24
N PRO A 215 -10.62 30.20 -0.56
CA PRO A 215 -9.91 30.68 -1.75
C PRO A 215 -8.72 31.58 -1.39
N SER A 216 -7.76 30.99 -0.66
CA SER A 216 -6.56 31.61 -0.08
C SER A 216 -5.24 30.97 -0.55
N GLY A 217 -5.28 30.15 -1.61
CA GLY A 217 -4.11 29.49 -2.19
C GLY A 217 -4.47 28.27 -3.05
N TYR A 218 -3.53 27.88 -3.93
CA TYR A 218 -3.63 26.75 -4.85
C TYR A 218 -3.91 25.40 -4.16
N LEU A 219 -4.49 24.45 -4.89
CA LEU A 219 -4.77 23.12 -4.34
C LEU A 219 -3.50 22.25 -4.30
N HIS A 220 -3.48 21.34 -3.33
CA HIS A 220 -2.39 20.39 -3.11
C HIS A 220 -2.93 18.99 -2.83
N ILE A 221 -2.08 17.97 -2.82
CA ILE A 221 -2.49 16.56 -2.75
C ILE A 221 -3.41 16.23 -1.55
N GLY A 222 -3.27 16.92 -0.41
CA GLY A 222 -4.23 16.85 0.70
C GLY A 222 -5.65 17.36 0.37
N HIS A 223 -5.78 18.47 -0.38
CA HIS A 223 -7.05 18.94 -0.93
C HIS A 223 -7.60 17.98 -1.99
N ALA A 224 -6.72 17.37 -2.80
CA ALA A 224 -7.14 16.34 -3.76
C ALA A 224 -7.77 15.11 -3.07
N LYS A 225 -7.23 14.66 -1.91
CA LYS A 225 -7.89 13.63 -1.08
C LYS A 225 -9.29 14.09 -0.64
N ALA A 226 -9.43 15.29 -0.11
CA ALA A 226 -10.71 15.83 0.33
C ALA A 226 -11.75 15.90 -0.80
N ALA A 227 -11.38 16.48 -1.95
CA ALA A 227 -12.28 16.65 -3.08
C ALA A 227 -12.66 15.30 -3.74
N LEU A 228 -11.68 14.40 -3.96
CA LEU A 228 -11.94 13.10 -4.59
C LEU A 228 -12.71 12.14 -3.68
N LEU A 229 -12.55 12.20 -2.35
CA LEU A 229 -13.43 11.44 -1.43
C LEU A 229 -14.87 11.95 -1.49
N ASN A 230 -15.09 13.27 -1.41
CA ASN A 230 -16.43 13.84 -1.52
C ASN A 230 -17.11 13.52 -2.86
N LYS A 231 -16.36 13.56 -3.99
CA LYS A 231 -16.85 13.12 -5.31
C LYS A 231 -17.15 11.63 -5.35
N TYR A 232 -16.27 10.79 -4.81
CA TYR A 232 -16.45 9.33 -4.79
C TYR A 232 -17.77 8.94 -4.11
N PHE A 233 -18.08 9.49 -2.93
CA PHE A 233 -19.33 9.17 -2.26
C PHE A 233 -20.58 9.71 -2.97
N ALA A 234 -20.51 10.91 -3.57
CA ALA A 234 -21.57 11.39 -4.43
C ALA A 234 -21.82 10.41 -5.59
N ASP A 235 -20.77 9.93 -6.26
CA ASP A 235 -20.89 8.99 -7.37
C ASP A 235 -21.39 7.60 -6.94
N GLN A 236 -20.85 7.03 -5.87
CA GLN A 236 -21.27 5.71 -5.35
C GLN A 236 -22.76 5.67 -5.00
N TYR A 237 -23.27 6.72 -4.34
CA TYR A 237 -24.67 6.81 -3.93
C TYR A 237 -25.56 7.53 -4.96
N LYS A 238 -25.08 7.81 -6.18
CA LYS A 238 -25.80 8.54 -7.25
C LYS A 238 -26.37 9.90 -6.79
N GLY A 239 -25.68 10.54 -5.85
CA GLY A 239 -26.01 11.82 -5.26
C GLY A 239 -25.33 12.99 -5.97
N ARG A 240 -25.05 14.07 -5.23
CA ARG A 240 -24.38 15.28 -5.76
C ARG A 240 -23.22 15.75 -4.89
N LEU A 241 -22.23 16.34 -5.54
CA LEU A 241 -21.15 17.11 -4.91
C LEU A 241 -21.46 18.61 -5.05
N ILE A 242 -21.25 19.37 -3.98
CA ILE A 242 -21.19 20.84 -4.01
C ILE A 242 -19.73 21.30 -3.89
N VAL A 243 -19.33 22.30 -4.68
CA VAL A 243 -18.04 22.99 -4.55
C VAL A 243 -18.31 24.35 -3.92
N ARG A 244 -18.21 24.45 -2.59
CA ARG A 244 -18.51 25.70 -1.86
C ARG A 244 -17.22 26.49 -1.61
N PHE A 245 -17.10 27.69 -2.13
CA PHE A 245 -16.03 28.57 -1.67
C PHE A 245 -16.33 29.03 -0.25
N ASP A 246 -15.42 28.75 0.69
CA ASP A 246 -15.59 29.14 2.09
C ASP A 246 -14.98 30.52 2.32
N ASP A 247 -15.70 31.53 1.82
CA ASP A 247 -15.35 32.94 1.81
C ASP A 247 -15.95 33.67 3.02
N THR A 248 -15.24 33.59 4.14
CA THR A 248 -15.59 34.15 5.46
C THR A 248 -14.51 35.09 6.03
N ASN A 249 -13.54 35.47 5.19
CA ASN A 249 -12.25 35.97 5.62
C ASN A 249 -11.58 36.86 4.54
N PRO A 250 -12.08 38.10 4.32
CA PRO A 250 -11.64 38.97 3.22
C PRO A 250 -10.15 39.31 3.21
N THR A 251 -9.45 39.16 4.34
CA THR A 251 -8.00 39.39 4.45
C THR A 251 -7.15 38.36 3.69
N LYS A 252 -7.66 37.17 3.37
CA LYS A 252 -6.90 36.11 2.66
C LYS A 252 -7.40 35.80 1.25
N GLU A 253 -8.59 36.25 0.90
CA GLU A 253 -9.29 35.83 -0.30
C GLU A 253 -8.81 36.58 -1.54
N LYS A 254 -8.74 35.89 -2.68
CA LYS A 254 -8.48 36.50 -3.97
C LYS A 254 -9.16 35.75 -5.11
N LEU A 255 -9.65 36.50 -6.09
CA LEU A 255 -10.25 35.95 -7.31
C LEU A 255 -9.26 35.05 -8.10
N GLU A 256 -7.95 35.32 -8.04
CA GLU A 256 -6.93 34.46 -8.66
C GLU A 256 -6.96 33.03 -8.10
N TYR A 257 -7.21 32.86 -6.80
CA TYR A 257 -7.28 31.55 -6.17
C TYR A 257 -8.61 30.86 -6.45
N GLU A 258 -9.72 31.59 -6.56
CA GLU A 258 -11.01 31.01 -6.97
C GLU A 258 -10.92 30.38 -8.37
N HIS A 259 -10.31 31.11 -9.33
CA HIS A 259 -10.08 30.62 -10.68
C HIS A 259 -9.12 29.42 -10.68
N ALA A 260 -7.98 29.53 -9.98
CA ALA A 260 -7.00 28.45 -9.89
C ALA A 260 -7.57 27.17 -9.25
N ILE A 261 -8.48 27.29 -8.27
CA ILE A 261 -9.18 26.16 -7.65
C ILE A 261 -10.16 25.50 -8.62
N LYS A 262 -10.93 26.28 -9.42
CA LYS A 262 -11.81 25.73 -10.47
C LYS A 262 -11.01 24.96 -11.53
N GLU A 263 -9.90 25.53 -11.99
CA GLU A 263 -8.95 24.85 -12.87
C GLU A 263 -8.38 23.57 -12.24
N ASP A 264 -7.90 23.63 -10.99
CA ASP A 264 -7.31 22.47 -10.29
C ASP A 264 -8.35 21.34 -10.07
N LEU A 265 -9.63 21.68 -9.88
CA LEU A 265 -10.73 20.71 -9.78
C LEU A 265 -11.03 20.03 -11.12
N LEU A 266 -11.10 20.81 -12.21
CA LEU A 266 -11.25 20.25 -13.56
C LEU A 266 -10.07 19.35 -13.93
N LEU A 267 -8.83 19.74 -13.56
CA LEU A 267 -7.63 18.94 -13.76
C LEU A 267 -7.69 17.57 -13.04
N ILE A 268 -8.37 17.47 -11.90
CA ILE A 268 -8.58 16.18 -11.22
C ILE A 268 -9.85 15.44 -11.67
N GLY A 269 -10.57 15.96 -12.67
CA GLY A 269 -11.82 15.40 -13.18
C GLY A 269 -12.99 15.53 -12.21
N ILE A 270 -13.03 16.64 -11.46
CA ILE A 270 -14.21 17.09 -10.72
C ILE A 270 -14.81 18.26 -11.48
N ASP A 271 -16.00 18.06 -12.01
CA ASP A 271 -16.84 19.15 -12.51
C ASP A 271 -17.29 20.03 -11.34
N SER A 272 -17.30 21.34 -11.57
CA SER A 272 -17.70 22.38 -10.62
C SER A 272 -18.97 23.13 -11.08
N SER A 273 -19.84 22.45 -11.83
CA SER A 273 -21.15 22.94 -12.26
C SER A 273 -22.10 23.31 -11.11
N VAL A 274 -21.91 22.77 -9.90
CA VAL A 274 -22.58 23.22 -8.67
C VAL A 274 -21.56 23.92 -7.76
N VAL A 275 -21.37 25.21 -8.00
CA VAL A 275 -20.59 26.12 -7.14
C VAL A 275 -21.51 27.00 -6.31
N THR A 276 -21.16 27.15 -5.03
CA THR A 276 -21.80 28.05 -4.07
C THR A 276 -20.74 28.81 -3.29
N TYR A 277 -21.15 29.83 -2.51
CA TYR A 277 -20.27 30.66 -1.70
C TYR A 277 -20.87 30.78 -0.30
N THR A 278 -20.06 30.68 0.76
CA THR A 278 -20.53 30.95 2.13
C THR A 278 -21.07 32.38 2.27
N SER A 279 -20.51 33.34 1.50
CA SER A 279 -20.98 34.73 1.48
C SER A 279 -22.37 34.96 0.91
N ASP A 280 -22.91 34.03 0.11
CA ASP A 280 -24.30 34.07 -0.37
C ASP A 280 -25.32 33.81 0.76
N TYR A 281 -24.84 33.40 1.94
CA TYR A 281 -25.65 33.08 3.13
C TYR A 281 -25.43 34.04 4.31
N PHE A 282 -24.68 35.15 4.16
CA PHE A 282 -24.35 36.04 5.29
C PHE A 282 -25.60 36.62 5.99
N ASP A 283 -26.64 37.01 5.25
CA ASP A 283 -27.90 37.50 5.84
C ASP A 283 -28.58 36.46 6.74
N GLN A 284 -28.63 35.19 6.31
CA GLN A 284 -29.18 34.08 7.08
C GLN A 284 -28.31 33.80 8.32
N ILE A 285 -26.98 33.76 8.17
CA ILE A 285 -26.05 33.52 9.29
C ILE A 285 -26.12 34.67 10.32
N TYR A 286 -26.33 35.91 9.89
CA TYR A 286 -26.58 37.07 10.77
C TYR A 286 -27.94 36.99 11.47
N ALA A 287 -29.00 36.59 10.76
CA ALA A 287 -30.32 36.37 11.36
C ALA A 287 -30.30 35.26 12.43
N TYR A 288 -29.57 34.16 12.19
CA TYR A 288 -29.38 33.11 13.18
C TYR A 288 -28.49 33.53 14.36
N ALA A 289 -27.50 34.42 14.14
CA ALA A 289 -26.77 35.03 15.24
C ALA A 289 -27.67 35.91 16.13
N ILE A 290 -28.60 36.68 15.54
CA ILE A 290 -29.64 37.41 16.29
C ILE A 290 -30.55 36.45 17.08
N GLN A 291 -30.95 35.32 16.49
CA GLN A 291 -31.73 34.30 17.21
C GLN A 291 -30.95 33.76 18.42
N LEU A 292 -29.69 33.37 18.24
CA LEU A 292 -28.86 32.89 19.35
C LEU A 292 -28.68 33.94 20.46
N ILE A 293 -28.60 35.24 20.14
CA ILE A 293 -28.58 36.31 21.15
C ILE A 293 -29.93 36.37 21.91
N LYS A 294 -31.06 36.36 21.19
CA LYS A 294 -32.41 36.42 21.78
C LYS A 294 -32.74 35.22 22.66
N ASP A 295 -32.25 34.04 22.30
CA ASP A 295 -32.39 32.81 23.07
C ASP A 295 -31.46 32.76 24.31
N GLY A 296 -30.61 33.78 24.53
CA GLY A 296 -29.62 33.81 25.61
C GLY A 296 -28.43 32.86 25.37
N LYS A 297 -28.23 32.42 24.13
CA LYS A 297 -27.23 31.44 23.67
C LYS A 297 -26.00 32.08 23.00
N ALA A 298 -25.93 33.40 22.91
CA ALA A 298 -24.76 34.14 22.44
C ALA A 298 -24.64 35.51 23.13
N TYR A 299 -23.41 36.03 23.26
CA TYR A 299 -23.12 37.34 23.85
C TYR A 299 -22.00 38.06 23.11
N CYS A 300 -22.03 39.40 23.13
CA CYS A 300 -20.96 40.24 22.60
C CYS A 300 -19.89 40.47 23.67
N ASP A 301 -18.64 40.19 23.34
CA ASP A 301 -17.50 40.24 24.25
C ASP A 301 -16.45 41.25 23.79
N THR A 302 -16.00 42.09 24.72
CA THR A 302 -14.95 43.11 24.56
C THR A 302 -13.62 42.70 25.21
N THR A 303 -13.53 41.52 25.82
CA THR A 303 -12.28 41.05 26.44
C THR A 303 -11.18 40.85 25.38
N GLY A 304 -10.00 41.42 25.65
CA GLY A 304 -8.85 41.35 24.73
C GLY A 304 -8.38 39.91 24.45
N GLN A 305 -7.87 39.67 23.24
CA GLN A 305 -7.62 38.32 22.71
C GLN A 305 -6.75 37.43 23.62
N GLU A 306 -5.71 37.97 24.25
CA GLU A 306 -4.83 37.20 25.14
C GLU A 306 -5.52 36.84 26.46
N GLN A 307 -6.22 37.80 27.08
CA GLN A 307 -7.03 37.56 28.28
C GLN A 307 -8.13 36.54 28.01
N MET A 308 -8.88 36.68 26.90
CA MET A 308 -9.90 35.72 26.49
C MET A 308 -9.32 34.31 26.27
N ARG A 309 -8.09 34.21 25.75
CA ARG A 309 -7.40 32.92 25.59
C ARG A 309 -7.03 32.30 26.93
N ALA A 310 -6.59 33.10 27.91
CA ALA A 310 -6.32 32.63 29.27
C ALA A 310 -7.62 32.18 29.98
N GLU A 311 -8.64 33.04 30.03
CA GLU A 311 -9.95 32.75 30.62
C GLU A 311 -10.55 31.44 30.08
N ARG A 312 -10.53 31.23 28.76
CA ARG A 312 -11.02 29.98 28.13
C ARG A 312 -10.15 28.76 28.44
N MET A 313 -8.86 28.91 28.75
CA MET A 313 -7.99 27.81 29.15
C MET A 313 -8.20 27.42 30.62
N ASP A 314 -8.42 28.39 31.49
CA ASP A 314 -8.58 28.20 32.93
C ASP A 314 -10.03 27.91 33.35
N GLY A 315 -11.00 28.16 32.47
CA GLY A 315 -12.42 27.87 32.68
C GLY A 315 -13.24 29.03 33.22
N ILE A 316 -12.73 30.26 33.07
CA ILE A 316 -13.28 31.49 33.65
C ILE A 316 -14.32 32.11 32.70
N ALA A 317 -15.42 32.62 33.27
CA ALA A 317 -16.42 33.38 32.53
C ALA A 317 -15.90 34.78 32.16
N SER A 318 -16.10 35.21 30.91
CA SER A 318 -15.90 36.63 30.55
C SER A 318 -16.86 37.50 31.34
N GLN A 319 -16.43 38.70 31.71
CA GLN A 319 -17.26 39.72 32.35
C GLN A 319 -18.46 40.14 31.48
N CYS A 320 -18.39 39.92 30.16
CA CYS A 320 -19.49 40.18 29.23
C CYS A 320 -20.51 39.02 29.10
N ARG A 321 -20.29 37.88 29.77
CA ARG A 321 -21.07 36.66 29.55
C ARG A 321 -22.56 36.79 29.89
N ASP A 322 -22.88 37.59 30.90
CA ASP A 322 -24.23 37.72 31.47
C ASP A 322 -24.84 39.11 31.24
N LEU A 323 -24.41 39.78 30.16
CA LEU A 323 -25.10 40.95 29.59
C LEU A 323 -26.54 40.58 29.16
N SER A 324 -27.45 41.56 29.20
CA SER A 324 -28.85 41.36 28.77
C SER A 324 -28.97 41.19 27.25
N VAL A 325 -30.11 40.68 26.78
CA VAL A 325 -30.39 40.49 25.34
C VAL A 325 -30.31 41.83 24.59
N GLU A 326 -30.81 42.91 25.20
CA GLU A 326 -30.89 44.24 24.61
C GLU A 326 -29.50 44.86 24.37
N GLU A 327 -28.62 44.82 25.38
CA GLU A 327 -27.24 45.29 25.22
C GLU A 327 -26.46 44.38 24.26
N ASN A 328 -26.65 43.07 24.28
CA ASN A 328 -26.01 42.17 23.30
C ASN A 328 -26.45 42.47 21.86
N LEU A 329 -27.73 42.72 21.61
CA LEU A 329 -28.24 43.11 20.29
C LEU A 329 -27.69 44.49 19.88
N ARG A 330 -27.64 45.45 20.79
CA ARG A 330 -27.08 46.78 20.55
C ARG A 330 -25.58 46.71 20.22
N ARG A 331 -24.79 45.92 20.94
CA ARG A 331 -23.37 45.67 20.61
C ARG A 331 -23.19 44.96 19.26
N PHE A 332 -24.06 44.00 18.93
CA PHE A 332 -23.97 43.28 17.65
C PHE A 332 -24.32 44.18 16.44
N GLU A 333 -25.21 45.16 16.63
CA GLU A 333 -25.49 46.17 15.60
C GLU A 333 -24.35 47.21 15.47
N GLU A 334 -23.67 47.56 16.57
CA GLU A 334 -22.42 48.35 16.53
C GLU A 334 -21.31 47.61 15.75
N MET A 335 -21.15 46.30 15.97
CA MET A 335 -20.24 45.43 15.21
C MET A 335 -20.57 45.43 13.71
N LYS A 336 -21.85 45.23 13.34
CA LYS A 336 -22.32 45.25 11.95
C LYS A 336 -22.04 46.58 11.25
N ASN A 337 -22.33 47.69 11.93
CA ASN A 337 -22.04 49.03 11.41
C ASN A 337 -20.55 49.38 11.43
N GLY A 338 -19.72 48.59 12.12
CA GLY A 338 -18.28 48.78 12.23
C GLY A 338 -17.90 50.11 12.87
N THR A 339 -18.57 50.45 13.97
CA THR A 339 -18.24 51.64 14.78
C THR A 339 -16.93 51.43 15.53
N GLU A 340 -16.33 52.50 16.07
CA GLU A 340 -15.10 52.42 16.87
C GLU A 340 -15.24 51.44 18.04
N PHE A 341 -16.38 51.50 18.75
CA PHE A 341 -16.72 50.52 19.79
C PHE A 341 -16.96 49.13 19.20
N GLY A 342 -17.78 49.02 18.14
CA GLY A 342 -18.11 47.75 17.50
C GLY A 342 -16.88 46.96 17.03
N VAL A 343 -15.84 47.62 16.51
CA VAL A 343 -14.59 46.98 16.08
C VAL A 343 -13.81 46.35 17.25
N THR A 344 -14.03 46.78 18.49
CA THR A 344 -13.44 46.13 19.69
C THR A 344 -14.22 44.91 20.16
N CYS A 345 -15.42 44.65 19.62
CA CYS A 345 -16.28 43.53 20.01
C CYS A 345 -16.10 42.30 19.11
N CYS A 346 -16.39 41.13 19.67
CA CYS A 346 -16.70 39.90 18.95
C CYS A 346 -17.98 39.27 19.49
N LEU A 347 -18.61 38.36 18.74
CA LEU A 347 -19.73 37.55 19.26
C LEU A 347 -19.21 36.19 19.69
N ARG A 348 -19.62 35.71 20.86
CA ARG A 348 -19.32 34.37 21.39
C ARG A 348 -20.59 33.56 21.57
N ALA A 349 -20.53 32.27 21.27
CA ALA A 349 -21.58 31.34 21.70
C ALA A 349 -21.51 31.14 23.22
N LYS A 350 -22.66 31.00 23.88
CA LYS A 350 -22.81 30.78 25.31
C LYS A 350 -23.16 29.30 25.54
N ILE A 351 -22.13 28.49 25.74
CA ILE A 351 -22.23 27.02 25.81
C ILE A 351 -21.86 26.55 27.23
N SER A 352 -20.61 26.77 27.63
CA SER A 352 -20.04 26.46 28.95
C SER A 352 -18.70 27.18 29.05
N VAL A 353 -18.24 27.47 30.26
CA VAL A 353 -16.92 28.10 30.49
C VAL A 353 -15.83 27.07 30.74
N ASP A 354 -16.20 25.94 31.34
CA ASP A 354 -15.37 24.95 32.02
C ASP A 354 -15.26 23.61 31.28
N ASN A 355 -16.10 23.35 30.27
CA ASN A 355 -16.23 22.08 29.56
C ASN A 355 -14.88 21.36 29.30
N PRO A 356 -14.75 20.04 29.56
CA PRO A 356 -13.50 19.32 29.31
C PRO A 356 -13.05 19.41 27.83
N ASN A 357 -13.99 19.50 26.88
CA ASN A 357 -13.70 19.86 25.51
C ASN A 357 -13.57 21.39 25.37
N LYS A 358 -12.33 21.84 25.12
CA LYS A 358 -11.98 23.26 25.00
C LYS A 358 -12.56 23.98 23.76
N ALA A 359 -13.06 23.26 22.76
CA ALA A 359 -13.79 23.87 21.64
C ALA A 359 -15.18 24.38 22.10
N LEU A 360 -15.83 23.66 23.02
CA LEU A 360 -17.13 24.04 23.60
C LEU A 360 -17.05 25.17 24.65
N ARG A 361 -15.84 25.64 25.01
CA ARG A 361 -15.68 26.72 25.98
C ARG A 361 -15.96 28.08 25.33
N ASP A 362 -17.21 28.53 25.40
CA ASP A 362 -17.76 29.77 24.84
C ASP A 362 -16.96 30.31 23.61
N PRO A 363 -16.99 29.62 22.46
CA PRO A 363 -16.17 29.96 21.30
C PRO A 363 -16.64 31.24 20.62
N VAL A 364 -15.70 31.98 20.02
CA VAL A 364 -16.00 33.12 19.13
C VAL A 364 -16.69 32.62 17.86
N ILE A 365 -17.72 33.33 17.41
CA ILE A 365 -18.56 32.98 16.25
C ILE A 365 -18.74 34.10 15.22
N TYR A 366 -18.51 35.36 15.60
CA TYR A 366 -18.37 36.51 14.68
C TYR A 366 -17.22 37.40 15.14
N ARG A 367 -16.53 38.04 14.19
CA ARG A 367 -15.50 39.07 14.44
C ARG A 367 -15.67 40.25 13.50
N CYS A 368 -15.30 41.44 13.95
CA CYS A 368 -15.17 42.61 13.09
C CYS A 368 -13.92 42.49 12.19
N ASN A 369 -14.04 42.99 10.96
CA ASN A 369 -12.97 43.15 9.98
C ASN A 369 -13.41 44.23 8.98
N PRO A 370 -12.82 45.44 8.99
CA PRO A 370 -13.30 46.56 8.16
C PRO A 370 -12.91 46.44 6.67
N LEU A 371 -12.21 45.37 6.27
CA LEU A 371 -11.84 45.13 4.87
C LEU A 371 -13.07 44.73 4.02
N PRO A 372 -13.21 45.26 2.79
CA PRO A 372 -14.26 44.84 1.87
C PRO A 372 -14.15 43.36 1.48
N HIS A 373 -15.30 42.70 1.33
CA HIS A 373 -15.40 41.34 0.82
C HIS A 373 -15.23 41.28 -0.70
N ALA A 374 -14.60 40.21 -1.21
CA ALA A 374 -14.38 40.03 -2.66
C ALA A 374 -15.69 39.97 -3.48
N ARG A 375 -16.79 39.51 -2.86
CA ARG A 375 -18.12 39.39 -3.50
C ARG A 375 -19.16 40.39 -3.00
N THR A 376 -19.21 40.63 -1.68
CA THR A 376 -20.26 41.45 -1.03
C THR A 376 -19.81 42.87 -0.71
N GLY A 377 -18.58 43.24 -1.11
CA GLY A 377 -18.05 44.60 -1.01
C GLY A 377 -18.00 45.11 0.42
N THR A 378 -18.48 46.33 0.63
CA THR A 378 -18.54 47.00 1.94
C THR A 378 -19.84 46.75 2.72
N THR A 379 -20.71 45.85 2.25
CA THR A 379 -22.00 45.51 2.89
C THR A 379 -21.81 44.98 4.30
N TRP A 380 -20.74 44.23 4.53
CA TRP A 380 -20.40 43.62 5.82
C TRP A 380 -19.06 44.15 6.33
N LYS A 381 -19.01 44.51 7.62
CA LYS A 381 -17.79 44.90 8.36
C LYS A 381 -17.47 43.94 9.50
N MET A 382 -18.24 42.87 9.61
CA MET A 382 -18.04 41.74 10.51
C MET A 382 -18.41 40.46 9.76
N TYR A 383 -17.72 39.37 10.07
CA TYR A 383 -17.85 38.11 9.34
C TYR A 383 -18.00 36.95 10.33
N PRO A 384 -18.82 35.93 10.00
CA PRO A 384 -18.94 34.74 10.82
C PRO A 384 -17.62 33.95 10.79
N LEU A 385 -17.35 33.19 11.85
CA LEU A 385 -16.27 32.22 11.84
C LEU A 385 -16.75 30.86 11.33
N TYR A 386 -15.81 30.11 10.75
CA TYR A 386 -16.00 28.79 10.16
C TYR A 386 -16.94 27.87 10.97
N ASP A 387 -16.75 27.78 12.29
CA ASP A 387 -17.51 26.86 13.13
C ASP A 387 -19.02 27.21 13.24
N LEU A 388 -19.40 28.47 13.02
CA LEU A 388 -20.81 28.90 12.91
C LEU A 388 -21.32 28.76 11.48
N ALA A 389 -20.56 29.25 10.50
CA ALA A 389 -21.00 29.30 9.11
C ALA A 389 -21.14 27.91 8.47
N CYS A 390 -20.17 27.03 8.70
CA CYS A 390 -20.10 25.70 8.11
C CYS A 390 -21.34 24.82 8.41
N PRO A 391 -21.80 24.62 9.68
CA PRO A 391 -23.02 23.86 9.94
C PRO A 391 -24.27 24.50 9.35
N ILE A 392 -24.41 25.83 9.45
CA ILE A 392 -25.59 26.54 8.91
C ILE A 392 -25.70 26.30 7.40
N VAL A 393 -24.62 26.54 6.66
CA VAL A 393 -24.65 26.41 5.19
C VAL A 393 -24.70 24.95 4.75
N ASP A 394 -24.01 24.02 5.43
CA ASP A 394 -24.18 22.57 5.20
C ASP A 394 -25.65 22.15 5.38
N SER A 395 -26.34 22.68 6.40
CA SER A 395 -27.77 22.40 6.61
C SER A 395 -28.65 22.96 5.49
N LEU A 396 -28.50 24.24 5.16
CA LEU A 396 -29.29 24.95 4.14
C LEU A 396 -29.07 24.41 2.71
N GLU A 397 -27.84 24.03 2.36
CA GLU A 397 -27.50 23.42 1.07
C GLU A 397 -27.99 21.97 0.91
N GLY A 398 -28.62 21.40 1.94
CA GLY A 398 -29.06 20.01 1.93
C GLY A 398 -27.92 19.01 2.06
N VAL A 399 -26.71 19.41 2.51
CA VAL A 399 -25.59 18.48 2.76
C VAL A 399 -26.04 17.41 3.73
N THR A 400 -25.98 16.16 3.29
CA THR A 400 -26.27 14.98 4.13
C THR A 400 -25.05 14.58 4.94
N HIS A 401 -23.87 14.69 4.32
CA HIS A 401 -22.61 14.16 4.81
C HIS A 401 -21.51 15.22 4.74
N ALA A 402 -21.16 15.76 5.91
CA ALA A 402 -20.10 16.73 6.10
C ALA A 402 -18.76 16.00 6.29
N LEU A 403 -18.12 15.63 5.18
CA LEU A 403 -16.78 15.04 5.22
C LEU A 403 -15.75 16.06 5.67
N ARG A 404 -14.95 15.74 6.70
CA ARG A 404 -13.91 16.62 7.24
C ARG A 404 -12.70 15.84 7.75
N THR A 405 -11.62 16.56 8.02
CA THR A 405 -10.37 16.03 8.56
C THR A 405 -10.43 15.84 10.08
N ASP A 406 -9.73 14.80 10.55
CA ASP A 406 -9.52 14.44 11.96
C ASP A 406 -9.09 15.60 12.89
N GLU A 407 -8.38 16.60 12.36
CA GLU A 407 -7.98 17.81 13.10
C GLU A 407 -9.15 18.66 13.66
N TYR A 408 -10.38 18.38 13.24
CA TYR A 408 -11.59 19.07 13.70
C TYR A 408 -12.44 18.26 14.70
N HIS A 409 -12.01 17.08 15.15
CA HIS A 409 -12.83 16.17 15.98
C HIS A 409 -13.48 16.85 17.19
N ASP A 410 -12.71 17.62 17.95
CA ASP A 410 -13.20 18.39 19.12
C ASP A 410 -14.31 19.40 18.77
N ARG A 411 -14.43 19.82 17.50
CA ARG A 411 -15.47 20.75 17.03
C ARG A 411 -16.72 20.07 16.49
N ASN A 412 -16.77 18.74 16.46
CA ASN A 412 -17.97 18.00 16.04
C ASN A 412 -19.16 18.22 17.01
N PRO A 413 -18.98 18.20 18.34
CA PRO A 413 -20.04 18.61 19.27
C PRO A 413 -20.47 20.07 19.10
N GLN A 414 -19.54 20.97 18.76
CA GLN A 414 -19.83 22.39 18.52
C GLN A 414 -20.69 22.58 17.25
N TYR A 415 -20.38 21.84 16.19
CA TYR A 415 -21.12 21.83 14.93
C TYR A 415 -22.59 21.39 15.14
N GLN A 416 -22.82 20.28 15.86
CA GLN A 416 -24.19 19.83 16.15
C GLN A 416 -24.91 20.76 17.12
N TRP A 417 -24.21 21.34 18.12
CA TRP A 417 -24.80 22.33 19.03
C TRP A 417 -25.41 23.51 18.27
N PHE A 418 -24.81 24.01 17.19
CA PHE A 418 -25.41 25.06 16.36
C PHE A 418 -26.68 24.58 15.66
N LEU A 419 -26.69 23.38 15.08
CA LEU A 419 -27.88 22.84 14.40
C LEU A 419 -29.04 22.67 15.38
N ASP A 420 -28.80 22.06 16.53
CA ASP A 420 -29.78 21.86 17.60
C ASP A 420 -30.36 23.20 18.10
N ASN A 421 -29.49 24.18 18.36
CA ASN A 421 -29.89 25.42 19.03
C ASN A 421 -30.51 26.45 18.11
N ILE A 422 -30.26 26.37 16.79
CA ILE A 422 -30.93 27.19 15.78
C ILE A 422 -32.23 26.52 15.32
N GLY A 423 -32.34 25.19 15.39
CA GLY A 423 -33.48 24.41 14.88
C GLY A 423 -33.31 23.97 13.42
N LEU A 424 -32.07 23.70 13.00
CA LEU A 424 -31.72 23.32 11.64
C LEU A 424 -31.67 21.79 11.45
N ARG A 425 -31.76 21.37 10.18
CA ARG A 425 -31.66 19.95 9.80
C ARG A 425 -30.25 19.42 10.12
N GLN A 426 -30.20 18.30 10.83
CA GLN A 426 -28.98 17.57 11.17
C GLN A 426 -28.16 17.17 9.94
N VAL A 427 -26.83 17.09 10.10
CA VAL A 427 -25.88 16.67 9.07
C VAL A 427 -24.93 15.64 9.69
N HIS A 428 -24.72 14.51 9.01
CA HIS A 428 -23.82 13.47 9.48
C HIS A 428 -22.37 13.91 9.23
N ILE A 429 -21.59 14.05 10.30
CA ILE A 429 -20.16 14.34 10.18
C ILE A 429 -19.43 13.03 9.90
N TRP A 430 -18.49 13.05 8.96
CA TRP A 430 -17.70 11.88 8.59
C TRP A 430 -16.21 12.26 8.51
N GLU A 431 -15.38 11.52 9.24
CA GLU A 431 -13.99 11.91 9.49
C GLU A 431 -12.98 10.99 8.80
N TYR A 432 -11.91 11.58 8.27
CA TYR A 432 -10.79 10.86 7.69
C TYR A 432 -9.47 11.52 8.08
N SER A 433 -8.37 10.75 8.14
CA SER A 433 -7.08 11.32 8.51
C SER A 433 -6.49 12.17 7.39
N ARG A 434 -5.83 13.28 7.79
CA ARG A 434 -5.08 14.12 6.87
C ARG A 434 -3.99 13.34 6.15
N LEU A 435 -3.95 13.50 4.83
CA LEU A 435 -2.85 13.02 4.01
C LEU A 435 -1.58 13.80 4.35
N ASN A 436 -0.56 13.13 4.89
CA ASN A 436 0.74 13.71 5.19
C ASN A 436 1.84 12.84 4.55
N PHE A 437 2.88 13.45 4.01
CA PHE A 437 4.05 12.76 3.44
C PHE A 437 5.33 13.19 4.14
N VAL A 438 6.32 12.29 4.21
CA VAL A 438 7.66 12.65 4.65
C VAL A 438 8.34 13.62 3.69
N TYR A 439 9.28 14.43 4.21
CA TYR A 439 10.05 15.43 3.44
C TYR A 439 9.19 16.45 2.66
N THR A 440 7.92 16.60 3.06
CA THR A 440 6.88 17.31 2.29
C THR A 440 6.13 18.28 3.18
N LEU A 441 5.82 19.47 2.66
CA LEU A 441 5.11 20.52 3.39
C LEU A 441 3.79 20.85 2.68
N LEU A 442 2.67 20.68 3.39
CA LEU A 442 1.33 21.00 2.86
C LEU A 442 0.74 22.30 3.42
N SER A 443 1.34 22.87 4.47
CA SER A 443 0.88 24.15 5.04
C SER A 443 1.02 25.27 4.01
N LYS A 444 -0.11 25.91 3.62
CA LYS A 444 -0.14 27.07 2.69
C LYS A 444 0.96 28.10 3.02
N ARG A 445 1.08 28.50 4.31
CA ARG A 445 2.13 29.43 4.79
C ARG A 445 3.56 28.97 4.47
N LYS A 446 3.85 27.68 4.62
CA LYS A 446 5.18 27.11 4.32
C LYS A 446 5.43 27.02 2.81
N LEU A 447 4.40 26.70 2.00
CA LEU A 447 4.51 26.69 0.53
C LEU A 447 4.68 28.10 -0.05
N THR A 448 3.89 29.08 0.39
CA THR A 448 4.03 30.49 -0.01
C THR A 448 5.45 31.00 0.23
N TRP A 449 6.05 30.69 1.38
CA TRP A 449 7.43 31.07 1.68
C TRP A 449 8.46 30.56 0.65
N PHE A 450 8.30 29.33 0.14
CA PHE A 450 9.18 28.80 -0.91
C PHE A 450 9.06 29.56 -2.24
N VAL A 451 7.86 30.02 -2.59
CA VAL A 451 7.63 30.84 -3.80
C VAL A 451 8.20 32.25 -3.60
N ASP A 452 7.82 32.92 -2.50
CA ASP A 452 8.22 34.30 -2.20
C ASP A 452 9.75 34.47 -2.07
N ASN A 453 10.46 33.42 -1.62
CA ASN A 453 11.93 33.42 -1.48
C ASN A 453 12.66 32.85 -2.71
N GLY A 454 11.96 32.64 -3.84
CA GLY A 454 12.56 32.17 -5.10
C GLY A 454 13.20 30.78 -5.00
N ARG A 455 12.74 29.94 -4.06
CA ARG A 455 13.29 28.58 -3.83
C ARG A 455 12.65 27.50 -4.72
N VAL A 456 11.61 27.86 -5.46
CA VAL A 456 10.97 27.08 -6.53
C VAL A 456 10.60 28.00 -7.70
N SER A 457 10.33 27.41 -8.86
CA SER A 457 9.93 28.15 -10.07
C SER A 457 8.51 28.74 -10.01
N GLY A 458 7.63 28.19 -9.17
CA GLY A 458 6.25 28.65 -9.02
C GLY A 458 5.36 27.63 -8.29
N TRP A 459 4.05 27.85 -8.33
CA TRP A 459 3.06 26.93 -7.73
C TRP A 459 2.87 25.63 -8.53
N ASP A 460 3.36 25.56 -9.77
CA ASP A 460 3.40 24.36 -10.61
C ASP A 460 4.76 23.64 -10.59
N ASP A 461 5.70 24.04 -9.73
CA ASP A 461 7.04 23.46 -9.69
C ASP A 461 6.99 21.93 -9.47
N PRO A 462 7.76 21.12 -10.22
CA PRO A 462 7.73 19.66 -10.10
C PRO A 462 8.11 19.09 -8.72
N ARG A 463 8.70 19.91 -7.83
CA ARG A 463 9.00 19.57 -6.42
C ARG A 463 7.83 19.87 -5.46
N PHE A 464 6.82 20.62 -5.90
CA PHE A 464 5.70 21.01 -5.05
C PHE A 464 4.62 19.92 -4.98
N PRO A 465 4.02 19.68 -3.78
CA PRO A 465 2.88 18.77 -3.61
C PRO A 465 1.55 19.38 -4.09
N THR A 466 1.59 20.47 -4.85
CA THR A 466 0.41 21.08 -5.50
C THR A 466 -0.16 20.15 -6.57
N ILE A 467 -1.43 20.31 -6.91
CA ILE A 467 -2.06 19.51 -7.99
C ILE A 467 -1.34 19.77 -9.34
N ARG A 468 -0.89 21.03 -9.56
CA ARG A 468 -0.09 21.42 -10.73
C ARG A 468 1.31 20.79 -10.72
N GLY A 469 2.03 20.87 -9.60
CA GLY A 469 3.39 20.35 -9.45
C GLY A 469 3.50 18.84 -9.62
N ILE A 470 2.68 18.06 -8.90
CA ILE A 470 2.70 16.59 -9.01
C ILE A 470 2.33 16.11 -10.42
N ARG A 471 1.40 16.80 -11.10
CA ARG A 471 1.03 16.52 -12.49
C ARG A 471 2.14 16.89 -13.47
N ARG A 472 2.84 18.01 -13.27
CA ARG A 472 4.02 18.40 -14.07
C ARG A 472 5.22 17.48 -13.86
N ARG A 473 5.35 16.85 -12.68
CA ARG A 473 6.27 15.73 -12.37
C ARG A 473 5.81 14.37 -12.92
N GLY A 474 4.67 14.32 -13.61
CA GLY A 474 4.17 13.14 -14.33
C GLY A 474 3.24 12.21 -13.53
N LEU A 475 2.61 12.68 -12.45
CA LEU A 475 1.57 11.94 -11.76
C LEU A 475 0.26 11.95 -12.56
N THR A 476 -0.23 10.78 -12.95
CA THR A 476 -1.53 10.61 -13.64
C THR A 476 -2.71 10.71 -12.66
N MET A 477 -3.86 11.12 -13.18
CA MET A 477 -5.05 11.30 -12.34
C MET A 477 -5.68 9.98 -11.90
N GLU A 478 -5.54 8.97 -12.75
CA GLU A 478 -5.98 7.60 -12.56
C GLU A 478 -5.21 6.97 -11.39
N ALA A 479 -3.90 7.26 -11.32
CA ALA A 479 -3.06 6.85 -10.20
C ALA A 479 -3.38 7.59 -8.90
N LEU A 480 -3.56 8.92 -8.96
CA LEU A 480 -3.91 9.71 -7.77
C LEU A 480 -5.27 9.30 -7.21
N LYS A 481 -6.28 9.10 -8.06
CA LYS A 481 -7.60 8.56 -7.69
C LYS A 481 -7.47 7.17 -7.08
N ALA A 482 -6.79 6.24 -7.75
CA ALA A 482 -6.60 4.87 -7.25
C ALA A 482 -5.87 4.84 -5.89
N TYR A 483 -4.86 5.69 -5.69
CA TYR A 483 -4.12 5.78 -4.44
C TYR A 483 -4.94 6.37 -3.28
N ILE A 484 -5.74 7.43 -3.53
CA ILE A 484 -6.65 8.01 -2.53
C ILE A 484 -7.72 6.99 -2.12
N LEU A 485 -8.30 6.27 -3.08
CA LEU A 485 -9.30 5.22 -2.79
C LEU A 485 -8.67 4.00 -2.09
N MET A 486 -7.42 3.65 -2.40
CA MET A 486 -6.68 2.57 -1.73
C MET A 486 -6.43 2.84 -0.23
N GLN A 487 -6.25 4.11 0.17
CA GLN A 487 -6.21 4.50 1.58
C GLN A 487 -7.59 4.47 2.25
N GLY A 488 -8.63 4.79 1.49
CA GLY A 488 -10.00 4.89 1.97
C GLY A 488 -10.18 5.90 3.12
N ALA A 489 -11.06 5.52 4.04
CA ALA A 489 -11.60 6.37 5.10
C ALA A 489 -10.76 6.49 6.37
N SER A 490 -9.59 5.85 6.43
CA SER A 490 -8.89 5.62 7.70
C SER A 490 -8.69 6.90 8.50
N THR A 491 -9.15 6.90 9.76
CA THR A 491 -8.89 7.94 10.77
C THR A 491 -7.51 7.76 11.44
N ASN A 492 -6.75 6.72 11.08
CA ASN A 492 -5.39 6.56 11.56
C ASN A 492 -4.48 7.66 10.99
N TYR A 493 -3.91 8.47 11.88
CA TYR A 493 -2.87 9.45 11.52
C TYR A 493 -1.58 8.72 11.11
N ILE A 494 -1.21 8.81 9.83
CA ILE A 494 -0.03 8.15 9.25
C ILE A 494 0.71 9.16 8.36
N THR A 495 1.99 9.36 8.63
CA THR A 495 2.90 10.03 7.68
C THR A 495 3.37 9.01 6.64
N LEU A 496 3.18 9.31 5.37
CA LEU A 496 3.37 8.39 4.25
C LEU A 496 4.70 8.62 3.53
N GLU A 497 5.20 7.56 2.90
CA GLU A 497 6.28 7.64 1.92
C GLU A 497 5.67 7.81 0.51
N TRP A 498 6.40 8.49 -0.39
CA TRP A 498 5.96 8.74 -1.76
C TRP A 498 6.08 7.50 -2.67
N ASP A 499 6.85 6.50 -2.26
CA ASP A 499 7.14 5.26 -3.00
C ASP A 499 5.87 4.54 -3.49
N LYS A 500 4.88 4.36 -2.61
CA LYS A 500 3.61 3.69 -2.94
C LYS A 500 2.78 4.46 -3.97
N LEU A 501 2.79 5.80 -3.94
CA LEU A 501 2.05 6.62 -4.90
C LEU A 501 2.71 6.54 -6.29
N TRP A 502 4.03 6.66 -6.35
CA TRP A 502 4.78 6.49 -7.59
C TRP A 502 4.73 5.05 -8.15
N ALA A 503 4.69 4.03 -7.29
CA ALA A 503 4.48 2.64 -7.71
C ALA A 503 3.07 2.40 -8.27
N VAL A 504 2.04 3.10 -7.77
CA VAL A 504 0.69 3.11 -8.38
C VAL A 504 0.71 3.86 -9.71
N ASN A 505 1.41 4.99 -9.81
CA ASN A 505 1.57 5.74 -11.07
C ASN A 505 2.26 4.90 -12.15
N ARG A 506 3.38 4.24 -11.79
CA ARG A 506 4.11 3.33 -12.67
C ARG A 506 3.20 2.25 -13.26
N LYS A 507 2.25 1.71 -12.49
CA LYS A 507 1.29 0.70 -12.99
C LYS A 507 0.31 1.23 -14.04
N GLN A 508 -0.02 2.53 -14.01
CA GLN A 508 -0.89 3.16 -15.01
C GLN A 508 -0.11 3.54 -16.29
N ILE A 509 1.11 4.08 -16.15
CA ILE A 509 1.89 4.57 -17.31
C ILE A 509 2.68 3.48 -18.05
N ASP A 510 3.14 2.43 -17.36
CA ASP A 510 3.99 1.38 -17.95
C ASP A 510 3.37 0.70 -19.20
N PRO A 511 2.05 0.38 -19.26
CA PRO A 511 1.44 -0.24 -20.44
C PRO A 511 1.19 0.71 -21.63
N ILE A 512 1.22 2.03 -21.41
CA ILE A 512 0.79 3.05 -22.39
C ILE A 512 1.92 4.00 -22.83
N ALA A 513 3.03 4.07 -22.10
CA ALA A 513 4.16 4.91 -22.47
C ALA A 513 4.98 4.29 -23.63
N PRO A 514 5.13 4.96 -24.79
CA PRO A 514 5.97 4.45 -25.88
C PRO A 514 7.44 4.38 -25.44
N ARG A 515 8.18 3.46 -26.06
CA ARG A 515 9.57 3.15 -25.73
C ARG A 515 10.53 3.91 -26.65
N HIS A 516 11.44 4.65 -26.04
CA HIS A 516 12.46 5.45 -26.70
C HIS A 516 13.84 5.11 -26.14
N THR A 517 14.89 5.54 -26.84
CA THR A 517 16.26 5.47 -26.35
C THR A 517 16.85 6.86 -26.21
N ALA A 518 17.56 7.09 -25.12
CA ALA A 518 18.44 8.24 -24.92
C ALA A 518 19.78 7.78 -24.35
N ILE A 519 20.84 8.54 -24.56
CA ILE A 519 22.21 8.27 -24.12
C ILE A 519 22.81 9.58 -23.63
N GLU A 520 23.55 9.56 -22.52
CA GLU A 520 24.13 10.78 -21.94
C GLU A 520 25.24 11.37 -22.82
N SER A 521 25.14 12.66 -23.16
CA SER A 521 26.00 13.32 -24.15
C SER A 521 27.47 13.36 -23.76
N GLN A 522 27.76 13.40 -22.45
CA GLN A 522 29.12 13.41 -21.89
C GLN A 522 29.67 11.98 -21.64
N ASN A 523 28.78 11.00 -21.48
CA ASN A 523 29.09 9.61 -21.13
C ASN A 523 28.63 8.65 -22.25
N LYS A 524 28.98 8.95 -23.50
CA LYS A 524 28.67 8.10 -24.66
C LYS A 524 29.94 7.52 -25.31
N VAL A 525 29.90 6.24 -25.63
CA VAL A 525 30.93 5.53 -26.41
C VAL A 525 30.48 5.39 -27.85
N LYS A 526 31.40 5.61 -28.81
CA LYS A 526 31.18 5.29 -30.22
C LYS A 526 31.52 3.82 -30.46
N VAL A 527 30.58 3.06 -30.99
CA VAL A 527 30.73 1.62 -31.25
C VAL A 527 30.57 1.36 -32.74
N THR A 528 31.52 0.63 -33.32
CA THR A 528 31.51 0.27 -34.75
C THR A 528 30.94 -1.14 -34.91
N ILE A 529 30.00 -1.32 -35.83
CA ILE A 529 29.26 -2.58 -36.03
C ILE A 529 29.65 -3.23 -37.36
N ALA A 530 30.46 -4.28 -37.29
CA ALA A 530 30.77 -5.14 -38.42
C ALA A 530 29.55 -5.99 -38.80
N GLY A 531 29.31 -6.14 -40.11
CA GLY A 531 28.14 -6.85 -40.64
C GLY A 531 26.84 -6.03 -40.69
N ALA A 532 26.85 -4.76 -40.28
CA ALA A 532 25.69 -3.88 -40.42
C ALA A 532 25.55 -3.28 -41.85
N ASP A 533 24.31 -3.15 -42.31
CA ASP A 533 23.96 -2.40 -43.51
C ASP A 533 24.38 -0.92 -43.42
N PRO A 534 24.50 -0.19 -44.55
CA PRO A 534 24.56 1.26 -44.57
C PRO A 534 23.39 1.92 -43.82
N TYR A 535 23.55 3.20 -43.44
CA TYR A 535 22.55 3.92 -42.63
C TYR A 535 21.15 3.90 -43.29
N HIS A 536 20.15 3.39 -42.56
CA HIS A 536 18.77 3.23 -43.03
C HIS A 536 17.77 3.22 -41.87
N PHE A 537 16.47 3.24 -42.17
CA PHE A 537 15.40 3.11 -41.18
C PHE A 537 14.67 1.77 -41.31
N LYS A 538 14.23 1.21 -40.18
CA LYS A 538 13.24 0.12 -40.09
C LYS A 538 12.10 0.55 -39.18
N GLU A 539 10.89 0.04 -39.42
CA GLU A 539 9.78 0.22 -38.47
C GLU A 539 9.88 -0.79 -37.33
N VAL A 540 9.69 -0.32 -36.10
CA VAL A 540 9.57 -1.15 -34.90
C VAL A 540 8.37 -0.71 -34.06
N PRO A 541 7.72 -1.60 -33.28
CA PRO A 541 6.61 -1.21 -32.41
C PRO A 541 7.02 -0.17 -31.37
N ARG A 542 6.20 0.86 -31.15
CA ARG A 542 6.38 1.83 -30.05
C ARG A 542 6.26 1.16 -28.68
N HIS A 543 5.55 0.04 -28.57
CA HIS A 543 5.52 -0.76 -27.35
C HIS A 543 5.26 -2.26 -27.62
N LYS A 544 6.22 -3.10 -27.22
CA LYS A 544 6.26 -4.57 -27.46
C LYS A 544 5.09 -5.37 -26.88
N LYS A 545 4.20 -4.74 -26.10
CA LYS A 545 3.00 -5.34 -25.49
C LYS A 545 1.74 -4.49 -25.68
N ASN A 546 1.78 -3.46 -26.51
CA ASN A 546 0.64 -2.59 -26.78
C ASN A 546 0.68 -2.09 -28.25
N GLU A 547 0.07 -2.87 -29.12
CA GLU A 547 0.01 -2.64 -30.57
C GLU A 547 -0.78 -1.37 -30.93
N SER A 548 -1.67 -0.89 -30.05
CA SER A 548 -2.47 0.33 -30.30
C SER A 548 -1.64 1.62 -30.35
N LEU A 549 -0.38 1.58 -29.89
CA LEU A 549 0.58 2.68 -30.02
C LEU A 549 1.32 2.69 -31.38
N GLY A 550 1.08 1.68 -32.23
CA GLY A 550 1.64 1.58 -33.57
C GLY A 550 3.16 1.46 -33.61
N ASN A 551 3.74 1.83 -34.76
CA ASN A 551 5.18 1.76 -35.02
C ASN A 551 5.87 3.13 -34.89
N LYS A 552 7.20 3.09 -34.73
CA LYS A 552 8.12 4.22 -34.91
C LYS A 552 9.24 3.84 -35.89
N LYS A 553 9.95 4.85 -36.41
CA LYS A 553 11.10 4.62 -37.29
C LYS A 553 12.38 4.63 -36.46
N THR A 554 13.05 3.50 -36.40
CA THR A 554 14.38 3.39 -35.76
C THR A 554 15.45 3.42 -36.84
N ALA A 555 16.48 4.23 -36.65
CA ALA A 555 17.65 4.28 -37.52
C ALA A 555 18.64 3.15 -37.15
N TYR A 556 19.28 2.57 -38.16
CA TYR A 556 20.29 1.52 -38.05
C TYR A 556 21.47 1.89 -38.96
N GLY A 557 22.71 1.54 -38.59
CA GLY A 557 23.89 1.79 -39.43
C GLY A 557 25.20 1.30 -38.79
N PRO A 558 26.33 1.33 -39.50
CA PRO A 558 27.60 0.70 -39.08
C PRO A 558 28.29 1.40 -37.89
N THR A 559 27.66 2.40 -37.29
CA THR A 559 28.16 3.15 -36.14
C THR A 559 26.99 3.52 -35.23
N ILE A 560 27.14 3.23 -33.94
CA ILE A 560 26.17 3.52 -32.90
C ILE A 560 26.81 4.24 -31.72
N TRP A 561 25.98 4.90 -30.91
CA TRP A 561 26.31 5.35 -29.56
C TRP A 561 25.78 4.35 -28.54
N MET A 562 26.50 4.17 -27.43
CA MET A 562 26.11 3.40 -26.25
C MET A 562 26.51 4.14 -24.96
N ASP A 563 25.87 3.87 -23.81
CA ASP A 563 26.22 4.51 -22.54
C ASP A 563 27.58 4.01 -21.98
N GLN A 564 28.37 4.92 -21.42
CA GLN A 564 29.68 4.64 -20.82
C GLN A 564 29.65 3.55 -19.74
N ALA A 565 28.57 3.48 -18.97
CA ALA A 565 28.39 2.49 -17.93
C ALA A 565 28.31 1.07 -18.50
N ASP A 566 27.53 0.88 -19.57
CA ASP A 566 27.40 -0.41 -20.26
C ASP A 566 28.73 -0.86 -20.87
N CYS A 567 29.39 0.04 -21.59
CA CYS A 567 30.65 -0.25 -22.26
C CYS A 567 31.80 -0.54 -21.29
N LYS A 568 31.75 -0.04 -20.05
CA LYS A 568 32.72 -0.39 -19.00
C LYS A 568 32.60 -1.83 -18.53
N GLU A 569 31.38 -2.40 -18.53
CA GLU A 569 31.10 -3.77 -18.10
C GLU A 569 31.31 -4.84 -19.18
N LEU A 570 31.49 -4.46 -20.45
CA LEU A 570 31.69 -5.39 -21.56
C LEU A 570 32.97 -6.25 -21.40
N GLU A 571 32.87 -7.51 -21.79
CA GLU A 571 33.98 -8.46 -21.85
C GLU A 571 34.35 -8.80 -23.32
N LEU A 572 35.62 -9.15 -23.56
CA LEU A 572 36.10 -9.50 -24.91
C LEU A 572 35.53 -10.85 -25.35
N ASN A 573 34.99 -10.91 -26.58
CA ASN A 573 34.20 -12.02 -27.13
C ASN A 573 32.88 -12.32 -26.39
N GLU A 574 32.38 -11.40 -25.56
CA GLU A 574 31.03 -11.52 -24.99
C GLU A 574 29.96 -11.40 -26.07
N GLU A 575 28.91 -12.23 -26.00
CA GLU A 575 27.70 -12.09 -26.80
C GLU A 575 26.65 -11.25 -26.03
N VAL A 576 26.22 -10.13 -26.63
CA VAL A 576 25.26 -9.18 -26.04
C VAL A 576 24.05 -8.99 -26.94
N THR A 577 22.86 -8.76 -26.38
CA THR A 577 21.71 -8.29 -27.18
C THR A 577 21.80 -6.77 -27.36
N LEU A 578 21.89 -6.30 -28.60
CA LEU A 578 21.50 -4.93 -28.96
C LEU A 578 19.98 -4.89 -29.08
N MET A 579 19.32 -4.15 -28.18
CA MET A 579 17.86 -4.18 -28.06
C MET A 579 17.17 -3.76 -29.37
N ASP A 580 16.23 -4.58 -29.83
CA ASP A 580 15.50 -4.42 -31.11
C ASP A 580 16.39 -4.35 -32.36
N TRP A 581 17.60 -4.93 -32.28
CA TRP A 581 18.43 -5.26 -33.45
C TRP A 581 18.71 -6.77 -33.50
N GLY A 582 19.29 -7.34 -32.44
CA GLY A 582 19.73 -8.74 -32.40
C GLY A 582 20.95 -8.93 -31.50
N ASN A 583 21.58 -10.10 -31.57
CA ASN A 583 22.83 -10.34 -30.84
C ASN A 583 24.05 -9.79 -31.61
N ALA A 584 25.11 -9.47 -30.87
CA ALA A 584 26.43 -9.12 -31.41
C ALA A 584 27.55 -9.63 -30.49
N PHE A 585 28.70 -10.00 -31.07
CA PHE A 585 29.93 -10.31 -30.33
C PHE A 585 30.80 -9.07 -30.17
N ILE A 586 31.32 -8.83 -28.96
CA ILE A 586 32.30 -7.76 -28.72
C ILE A 586 33.69 -8.21 -29.18
N ARG A 587 34.29 -7.50 -30.14
CA ARG A 587 35.58 -7.84 -30.78
C ARG A 587 36.75 -6.95 -30.37
N SER A 588 36.51 -5.71 -29.96
CA SER A 588 37.51 -4.88 -29.28
C SER A 588 36.86 -3.93 -28.27
N ILE A 589 37.62 -3.55 -27.24
CA ILE A 589 37.24 -2.54 -26.24
C ILE A 589 38.48 -1.69 -25.98
N GLU A 590 38.47 -0.45 -26.44
CA GLU A 590 39.56 0.51 -26.28
C GLU A 590 39.33 1.34 -25.01
N LYS A 591 40.35 1.46 -24.15
CA LYS A 591 40.26 2.22 -22.89
C LYS A 591 41.46 3.16 -22.76
N ASN A 592 41.23 4.37 -22.23
CA ASN A 592 42.30 5.32 -21.91
C ASN A 592 43.05 4.93 -20.62
N SER A 593 44.05 5.73 -20.23
CA SER A 593 44.85 5.58 -19.00
C SER A 593 44.05 5.63 -17.69
N GLU A 594 42.80 6.09 -17.72
CA GLU A 594 41.90 6.22 -16.57
C GLU A 594 40.82 5.11 -16.56
N GLY A 595 40.88 4.15 -17.49
CA GLY A 595 39.89 3.09 -17.64
C GLY A 595 38.56 3.55 -18.26
N ILE A 596 38.51 4.76 -18.81
CA ILE A 596 37.38 5.28 -19.60
C ILE A 596 37.45 4.59 -20.97
N VAL A 597 36.40 3.85 -21.33
CA VAL A 597 36.24 3.27 -22.67
C VAL A 597 36.12 4.41 -23.68
N THR A 598 36.90 4.37 -24.76
CA THR A 598 36.93 5.37 -25.83
C THR A 598 36.28 4.88 -27.13
N GLY A 599 36.30 3.56 -27.34
CA GLY A 599 35.72 2.92 -28.52
C GLY A 599 35.48 1.43 -28.28
N VAL A 600 34.54 0.85 -29.03
CA VAL A 600 34.24 -0.60 -29.05
C VAL A 600 34.02 -1.02 -30.50
N GLN A 601 34.47 -2.22 -30.85
CA GLN A 601 34.08 -2.88 -32.10
C GLN A 601 33.24 -4.10 -31.76
N ALA A 602 32.12 -4.28 -32.45
CA ALA A 602 31.26 -5.45 -32.32
C ALA A 602 30.86 -5.99 -33.70
N GLU A 603 30.48 -7.26 -33.75
CA GLU A 603 30.14 -8.00 -34.97
C GLU A 603 28.75 -8.62 -34.82
N LEU A 604 27.85 -8.38 -35.77
CA LEU A 604 26.47 -8.87 -35.69
C LEU A 604 26.40 -10.41 -35.75
N HIS A 605 25.57 -10.98 -34.88
CA HIS A 605 25.26 -12.40 -34.81
C HIS A 605 23.74 -12.57 -34.75
N LEU A 606 23.06 -12.26 -35.86
CA LEU A 606 21.59 -12.21 -35.90
C LEU A 606 20.91 -13.59 -35.75
N GLU A 607 21.68 -14.68 -35.89
CA GLU A 607 21.27 -16.06 -35.59
C GLU A 607 21.28 -16.37 -34.08
N GLY A 608 21.85 -15.49 -33.26
CA GLY A 608 22.00 -15.65 -31.81
C GLY A 608 20.69 -15.58 -31.03
N ASP A 609 20.56 -16.44 -30.02
CA ASP A 609 19.40 -16.44 -29.12
C ASP A 609 19.56 -15.39 -28.02
N PHE A 610 18.80 -14.30 -28.12
CA PHE A 610 18.72 -13.22 -27.13
C PHE A 610 18.34 -13.68 -25.71
N LYS A 611 17.87 -14.93 -25.51
CA LYS A 611 17.64 -15.51 -24.17
C LYS A 611 18.92 -15.96 -23.49
N LYS A 612 20.00 -16.22 -24.23
CA LYS A 612 21.28 -16.73 -23.72
C LYS A 612 22.25 -15.62 -23.30
N THR A 613 22.16 -14.44 -23.92
CA THR A 613 23.00 -13.28 -23.59
C THR A 613 22.66 -12.71 -22.21
N LYS A 614 23.68 -12.43 -21.38
CA LYS A 614 23.50 -11.80 -20.07
C LYS A 614 23.12 -10.32 -20.17
N LYS A 615 23.83 -9.58 -21.03
CA LYS A 615 23.66 -8.13 -21.20
C LYS A 615 22.69 -7.81 -22.34
N LYS A 616 21.79 -6.86 -22.09
CA LYS A 616 20.81 -6.34 -23.06
C LYS A 616 20.89 -4.83 -23.05
N LEU A 617 21.33 -4.26 -24.16
CA LEU A 617 21.94 -2.94 -24.19
C LEU A 617 21.19 -2.00 -25.13
N THR A 618 21.07 -0.75 -24.69
CA THR A 618 20.43 0.35 -25.39
C THR A 618 21.45 1.08 -26.25
N TRP A 619 21.03 1.47 -27.45
CA TRP A 619 21.89 2.07 -28.47
C TRP A 619 21.12 3.09 -29.32
N LEU A 620 21.85 3.98 -29.99
CA LEU A 620 21.34 4.92 -31.00
C LEU A 620 22.24 4.88 -32.22
N ALA A 621 21.72 4.92 -33.44
CA ALA A 621 22.57 5.11 -34.62
C ALA A 621 23.29 6.48 -34.55
N ASP A 622 24.50 6.57 -35.09
CA ASP A 622 25.19 7.85 -35.22
C ASP A 622 24.71 8.58 -36.49
N GLY A 623 23.64 9.37 -36.35
CA GLY A 623 22.92 9.96 -37.47
C GLY A 623 22.39 11.39 -37.23
N PRO A 624 21.88 12.04 -38.30
CA PRO A 624 21.43 13.43 -38.27
C PRO A 624 20.04 13.63 -37.63
N GLU A 625 19.32 12.54 -37.34
CA GLU A 625 17.98 12.56 -36.75
C GLU A 625 17.98 12.70 -35.22
N LEU A 626 19.14 12.56 -34.57
CA LEU A 626 19.27 12.53 -33.12
C LEU A 626 18.84 13.85 -32.45
N VAL A 627 17.90 13.74 -31.51
CA VAL A 627 17.32 14.89 -30.79
C VAL A 627 18.15 15.18 -29.54
N LYS A 628 18.49 16.46 -29.30
CA LYS A 628 19.10 16.89 -28.04
C LYS A 628 18.04 16.95 -26.93
N ALA A 629 18.36 16.43 -25.75
CA ALA A 629 17.46 16.37 -24.60
C ALA A 629 18.13 16.84 -23.29
N GLU A 630 17.34 17.50 -22.44
CA GLU A 630 17.64 17.76 -21.03
C GLU A 630 16.81 16.78 -20.19
N LEU A 631 17.46 15.80 -19.57
CA LEU A 631 16.84 14.89 -18.62
C LEU A 631 16.90 15.54 -17.24
N MET A 632 15.74 15.97 -16.75
CA MET A 632 15.59 16.67 -15.47
C MET A 632 15.16 15.71 -14.37
N ASP A 633 15.79 15.80 -13.21
CA ASP A 633 15.38 15.08 -12.01
C ASP A 633 15.45 15.97 -10.77
N TYR A 634 14.65 15.64 -9.75
CA TYR A 634 14.40 16.51 -8.60
C TYR A 634 14.45 15.76 -7.26
N ASP A 635 15.03 16.39 -6.25
CA ASP A 635 15.06 15.94 -4.86
C ASP A 635 13.91 16.56 -4.03
N TYR A 636 13.76 16.13 -2.78
CA TYR A 636 12.88 16.80 -1.81
C TYR A 636 13.41 18.19 -1.45
N LEU A 637 12.52 19.14 -1.22
CA LEU A 637 12.87 20.52 -0.84
C LEU A 637 13.45 20.66 0.59
N ILE A 638 13.23 19.66 1.46
CA ILE A 638 13.75 19.64 2.83
C ILE A 638 14.44 18.32 3.18
N THR A 639 15.46 18.41 4.03
CA THR A 639 16.30 17.29 4.47
C THR A 639 15.70 16.48 5.63
N LYS A 640 14.68 17.00 6.31
CA LYS A 640 14.00 16.34 7.44
C LYS A 640 12.72 15.63 7.01
N LYS A 641 12.46 14.42 7.53
CA LYS A 641 11.21 13.67 7.29
C LYS A 641 9.96 14.41 7.77
N LYS A 642 10.05 15.12 8.90
CA LYS A 642 9.02 15.96 9.50
C LYS A 642 9.71 17.20 10.10
N LEU A 643 8.99 18.31 10.15
CA LEU A 643 9.42 19.49 10.91
C LEU A 643 8.69 19.52 12.25
N GLU A 644 9.43 19.84 13.30
CA GLU A 644 8.88 20.13 14.63
C GLU A 644 8.55 21.63 14.77
N GLU A 645 8.17 22.11 15.96
CA GLU A 645 7.69 23.50 16.13
C GLU A 645 8.84 24.51 16.17
N GLU A 646 10.01 24.09 16.65
CA GLU A 646 11.25 24.87 16.75
C GLU A 646 12.02 24.96 15.42
N ASP A 647 11.58 24.25 14.38
CA ASP A 647 12.30 24.13 13.10
C ASP A 647 12.12 25.37 12.19
N SER A 648 13.20 26.14 12.05
CA SER A 648 13.39 27.11 10.97
C SER A 648 13.32 26.42 9.60
N LEU A 649 12.62 27.04 8.64
CA LEU A 649 12.51 26.51 7.28
C LEU A 649 13.81 26.64 6.47
N ALA A 650 14.64 27.64 6.79
CA ALA A 650 15.89 27.91 6.07
C ALA A 650 16.96 26.86 6.38
N ASP A 651 17.02 26.42 7.64
CA ASP A 651 18.04 25.55 8.21
C ASP A 651 17.92 24.08 7.74
N VAL A 652 16.74 23.72 7.22
CA VAL A 652 16.38 22.36 6.80
C VAL A 652 16.32 22.20 5.28
N LEU A 653 16.58 23.26 4.51
CA LEU A 653 16.55 23.21 3.04
C LEU A 653 17.56 22.22 2.47
N THR A 654 17.13 21.46 1.47
CA THR A 654 18.03 20.61 0.69
C THR A 654 18.90 21.48 -0.23
N PRO A 655 20.25 21.41 -0.17
CA PRO A 655 21.12 22.36 -0.89
C PRO A 655 21.04 22.30 -2.42
N VAL A 656 20.84 21.10 -2.96
CA VAL A 656 20.68 20.85 -4.41
C VAL A 656 19.44 19.98 -4.60
N THR A 657 18.45 20.48 -5.34
CA THR A 657 17.14 19.82 -5.52
C THR A 657 16.76 19.62 -6.98
N GLU A 658 17.63 20.00 -7.91
CA GLU A 658 17.42 19.91 -9.35
C GLU A 658 18.72 19.42 -9.99
N PHE A 659 18.60 18.39 -10.83
CA PHE A 659 19.69 17.73 -11.53
C PHE A 659 19.35 17.72 -13.02
N LYS A 660 20.29 18.20 -13.85
CA LYS A 660 20.17 18.20 -15.32
C LYS A 660 21.23 17.29 -15.90
N THR A 661 20.82 16.30 -16.69
CA THR A 661 21.70 15.48 -17.53
C THR A 661 21.43 15.79 -19.00
N GLU A 662 22.46 16.17 -19.74
CA GLU A 662 22.36 16.42 -21.18
C GLU A 662 22.49 15.11 -21.95
N ALA A 663 21.59 14.87 -22.91
CA ALA A 663 21.47 13.61 -23.64
C ALA A 663 21.22 13.82 -25.13
N ILE A 664 21.51 12.77 -25.90
CA ILE A 664 20.99 12.55 -27.25
C ILE A 664 19.89 11.47 -27.19
N ALA A 665 18.85 11.58 -28.01
CA ALA A 665 17.72 10.67 -28.04
C ALA A 665 17.28 10.32 -29.47
N ASP A 666 16.53 9.23 -29.63
CA ASP A 666 16.05 8.78 -30.95
C ASP A 666 15.13 9.81 -31.64
N GLY A 667 15.18 9.87 -32.97
CA GLY A 667 14.54 10.91 -33.77
C GLY A 667 13.03 11.09 -33.54
N ASN A 668 12.34 10.05 -33.09
CA ASN A 668 10.90 10.09 -32.80
C ASN A 668 10.57 10.94 -31.56
N VAL A 669 11.57 11.37 -30.76
CA VAL A 669 11.40 12.36 -29.69
C VAL A 669 11.02 13.74 -30.23
N ALA A 670 11.33 14.05 -31.50
CA ALA A 670 10.90 15.29 -32.16
C ALA A 670 9.39 15.30 -32.51
N GLU A 671 8.71 14.16 -32.45
CA GLU A 671 7.26 14.03 -32.71
C GLU A 671 6.41 14.25 -31.44
N LEU A 672 7.05 14.38 -30.26
CA LEU A 672 6.37 14.41 -28.96
C LEU A 672 5.84 15.79 -28.58
N ASN A 673 4.72 15.81 -27.87
CA ASN A 673 4.02 16.99 -27.38
C ASN A 673 4.33 17.25 -25.91
N LYS A 674 4.15 18.50 -25.45
CA LYS A 674 4.23 18.81 -24.00
C LYS A 674 3.14 18.04 -23.25
N GLY A 675 3.54 17.25 -22.26
CA GLY A 675 2.67 16.38 -21.46
C GLY A 675 2.72 14.91 -21.85
N ASP A 676 3.33 14.54 -22.99
CA ASP A 676 3.48 13.14 -23.38
C ASP A 676 4.37 12.39 -22.37
N ILE A 677 3.95 11.18 -21.99
CA ILE A 677 4.66 10.31 -21.05
C ILE A 677 5.29 9.15 -21.83
N ILE A 678 6.62 9.06 -21.78
CA ILE A 678 7.42 8.03 -22.48
C ILE A 678 8.24 7.20 -21.49
N GLN A 679 8.82 6.10 -21.97
CA GLN A 679 9.92 5.44 -21.27
C GLN A 679 11.20 5.52 -22.11
N PHE A 680 12.27 6.07 -21.57
CA PHE A 680 13.61 5.79 -22.06
C PHE A 680 14.03 4.42 -21.53
N GLU A 681 14.18 3.43 -22.41
CA GLU A 681 14.52 2.07 -22.00
C GLU A 681 15.81 2.07 -21.17
N ARG A 682 15.82 1.26 -20.10
CA ARG A 682 16.90 1.15 -19.09
C ARG A 682 17.21 2.43 -18.28
N LYS A 683 16.74 3.63 -18.65
CA LYS A 683 16.89 4.87 -17.86
C LYS A 683 15.69 5.21 -16.97
N GLY A 684 14.46 5.20 -17.48
CA GLY A 684 13.27 5.55 -16.67
C GLY A 684 12.05 5.99 -17.46
N PHE A 685 10.97 6.33 -16.75
CA PHE A 685 9.80 7.00 -17.32
C PHE A 685 9.99 8.52 -17.26
N TYR A 686 9.52 9.24 -18.27
CA TYR A 686 9.69 10.68 -18.39
C TYR A 686 8.43 11.36 -18.93
N ILE A 687 8.15 12.58 -18.48
CA ILE A 687 7.12 13.47 -19.04
C ILE A 687 7.79 14.63 -19.78
N VAL A 688 7.32 14.97 -20.97
CA VAL A 688 7.83 16.10 -21.76
C VAL A 688 7.33 17.43 -21.15
N ASP A 689 8.23 18.20 -20.54
CA ASP A 689 7.94 19.55 -20.05
C ASP A 689 8.17 20.62 -21.12
N ALA A 690 9.09 20.40 -22.05
CA ALA A 690 9.23 21.22 -23.25
C ALA A 690 9.62 20.36 -24.45
N VAL A 691 9.02 20.63 -25.61
CA VAL A 691 9.36 19.98 -26.87
C VAL A 691 10.71 20.48 -27.39
N ALA A 692 11.38 19.71 -28.25
CA ALA A 692 12.58 20.17 -28.93
C ALA A 692 12.25 21.28 -29.95
N THR A 693 13.21 22.15 -30.20
CA THR A 693 13.21 23.09 -31.33
C THR A 693 14.58 23.02 -32.04
N PRO A 694 14.76 23.62 -33.23
CA PRO A 694 16.07 23.64 -33.89
C PRO A 694 17.20 24.30 -33.06
N THR A 695 16.86 25.11 -32.05
CA THR A 695 17.81 25.82 -31.20
C THR A 695 17.77 25.41 -29.72
N THR A 696 16.74 24.68 -29.27
CA THR A 696 16.60 24.25 -27.87
C THR A 696 16.36 22.74 -27.75
N PRO A 697 17.04 22.04 -26.81
CA PRO A 697 16.75 20.64 -26.53
C PRO A 697 15.32 20.43 -26.01
N ALA A 698 14.77 19.22 -26.18
CA ALA A 698 13.57 18.81 -25.46
C ALA A 698 13.88 18.72 -23.96
N ARG A 699 12.97 19.15 -23.09
CA ARG A 699 13.10 18.98 -21.63
C ARG A 699 12.16 17.90 -21.15
N LEU A 700 12.72 16.86 -20.52
CA LEU A 700 12.00 15.70 -20.05
C LEU A 700 12.23 15.50 -18.55
N ILE A 701 11.16 15.55 -17.76
CA ILE A 701 11.21 15.37 -16.31
C ILE A 701 11.05 13.88 -15.99
N LEU A 702 11.98 13.31 -15.21
CA LEU A 702 11.88 11.94 -14.73
C LEU A 702 10.59 11.75 -13.93
N ILE A 703 9.85 10.69 -14.19
CA ILE A 703 8.72 10.25 -13.37
C ILE A 703 9.26 9.14 -12.45
N PRO A 704 9.23 9.31 -11.12
CA PRO A 704 9.74 8.29 -10.21
C PRO A 704 8.99 6.96 -10.35
N ASP A 705 9.69 5.84 -10.23
CA ASP A 705 9.13 4.51 -10.52
C ASP A 705 8.57 3.78 -9.28
N GLY A 706 8.70 4.39 -8.11
CA GLY A 706 8.24 3.86 -6.82
C GLY A 706 9.23 2.97 -6.07
N LYS A 707 10.47 2.78 -6.56
CA LYS A 707 11.51 2.08 -5.78
C LYS A 707 12.16 3.02 -4.77
N VAL A 708 12.25 2.59 -3.50
CA VAL A 708 12.90 3.31 -2.40
C VAL A 708 14.32 3.80 -2.76
N ALA A 709 15.11 3.00 -3.48
CA ALA A 709 16.46 3.39 -3.91
C ALA A 709 16.49 4.59 -4.87
N SER A 710 15.47 4.75 -5.74
CA SER A 710 15.32 5.93 -6.61
C SER A 710 14.65 7.13 -5.93
N MET A 711 13.95 6.88 -4.82
CA MET A 711 13.23 7.86 -4.00
C MET A 711 14.06 8.38 -2.81
N THR A 712 15.31 7.95 -2.69
CA THR A 712 16.23 8.36 -1.62
C THR A 712 16.89 9.69 -2.02
N SER A 713 16.97 10.65 -1.09
CA SER A 713 17.56 11.96 -1.36
C SER A 713 19.03 11.83 -1.77
N LYS A 714 19.41 12.50 -2.86
CA LYS A 714 20.76 12.54 -3.44
C LYS A 714 21.64 13.59 -2.77
N ALA A 715 21.02 14.63 -2.21
CA ALA A 715 21.69 15.71 -1.49
C ALA A 715 21.73 15.53 0.04
N ALA A 716 21.17 14.44 0.58
CA ALA A 716 21.30 14.10 2.00
C ALA A 716 22.77 13.73 2.33
N PRO A 717 23.34 14.23 3.45
CA PRO A 717 24.68 13.84 3.86
C PRO A 717 24.73 12.36 4.25
N VAL A 718 25.79 11.68 3.83
CA VAL A 718 26.06 10.26 4.15
C VAL A 718 25.91 10.02 5.66
N SER A 719 25.18 8.96 6.03
CA SER A 719 24.81 8.74 7.42
C SER A 719 26.04 8.57 8.33
N GLN A 720 25.94 9.04 9.58
CA GLN A 720 27.02 8.91 10.57
C GLN A 720 27.41 7.44 10.89
N THR A 721 26.66 6.48 10.36
CA THR A 721 26.97 5.04 10.38
C THR A 721 28.24 4.74 9.59
N GLU A 722 28.34 5.22 8.34
CA GLU A 722 29.46 4.90 7.43
C GLU A 722 30.77 5.60 7.85
N LEU A 723 30.66 6.81 8.42
CA LEU A 723 31.78 7.52 9.03
C LEU A 723 32.41 6.77 10.22
N LYS A 724 31.71 5.79 10.84
CA LYS A 724 32.28 4.93 11.89
C LYS A 724 33.09 3.76 11.32
N ASP A 725 32.68 3.20 10.19
CA ASP A 725 33.43 2.12 9.55
C ASP A 725 34.61 2.63 8.72
N ALA A 726 34.56 3.87 8.21
CA ALA A 726 35.75 4.60 7.75
C ALA A 726 36.78 4.76 8.89
N LYS A 727 36.36 5.32 10.05
CA LYS A 727 37.24 5.52 11.21
C LYS A 727 37.73 4.23 11.89
N LYS A 728 37.17 3.07 11.56
CA LYS A 728 37.70 1.76 11.99
C LYS A 728 38.94 1.31 11.21
N LYS A 729 39.20 1.83 10.01
CA LYS A 729 40.39 1.44 9.22
C LYS A 729 41.68 2.16 9.62
N GLU A 730 41.61 3.26 10.36
CA GLU A 730 42.80 4.08 10.72
C GLU A 730 43.33 3.87 12.15
N LYS A 731 42.59 3.22 13.05
CA LYS A 731 43.03 3.00 14.45
C LYS A 731 43.56 1.59 14.70
N GLY A 732 44.60 1.25 13.95
CA GLY A 732 45.43 0.05 14.10
C GLY A 732 46.76 0.26 14.85
N ALA A 733 46.90 1.32 15.65
CA ALA A 733 48.10 1.62 16.43
C ALA A 733 47.78 2.47 17.69
N GLY A 734 48.58 2.32 18.76
CA GLY A 734 48.53 3.18 19.96
C GLY A 734 48.20 2.43 21.26
N ALA A 735 49.13 2.48 22.23
CA ALA A 735 49.12 1.67 23.45
C ALA A 735 48.13 2.12 24.55
N ALA A 736 47.96 1.23 25.52
CA ALA A 736 47.13 1.37 26.73
C ALA A 736 47.62 2.43 27.75
N ALA A 737 46.71 2.90 28.62
CA ALA A 737 46.79 2.75 30.09
C ALA A 737 45.64 3.50 30.82
N GLY A 738 45.35 3.12 32.08
CA GLY A 738 44.79 4.05 33.09
C GLY A 738 43.36 3.82 33.64
N ALA A 739 43.30 3.16 34.81
CA ALA A 739 42.36 3.35 35.94
C ALA A 739 40.81 3.54 35.75
N ALA A 740 40.06 2.65 36.41
CA ALA A 740 38.68 2.84 36.92
C ALA A 740 38.74 3.02 38.47
N PRO A 741 37.65 3.05 39.30
CA PRO A 741 36.20 2.84 39.09
C PRO A 741 35.41 4.18 39.25
N ALA A 742 34.25 4.41 39.90
CA ALA A 742 33.29 3.65 40.75
C ALA A 742 31.97 4.48 40.89
N ILE A 743 30.79 3.99 41.35
CA ILE A 743 30.22 2.63 41.48
C ILE A 743 28.67 2.74 41.62
N SER A 744 27.91 1.72 41.17
CA SER A 744 26.44 1.51 41.34
C SER A 744 25.46 2.53 40.68
N GLY A 745 24.23 2.16 40.27
CA GLY A 745 23.75 0.82 39.86
C GLY A 745 22.39 0.37 40.41
N LYS A 746 21.40 0.17 39.52
CA LYS A 746 20.35 -0.87 39.65
C LYS A 746 19.76 -1.24 38.28
N LYS A 747 19.03 -2.35 38.21
CA LYS A 747 18.66 -3.06 36.96
C LYS A 747 17.14 -3.04 36.73
N ALA A 748 16.74 -3.01 35.47
CA ALA A 748 15.61 -3.79 34.96
C ALA A 748 16.00 -4.35 33.58
N LYS A 749 15.61 -5.60 33.26
CA LYS A 749 15.89 -6.24 31.96
C LYS A 749 14.57 -6.46 31.21
N ALA A 750 14.51 -6.02 29.95
CA ALA A 750 13.68 -6.65 28.94
C ALA A 750 14.58 -7.58 28.11
N ALA A 751 14.07 -8.76 27.72
CA ALA A 751 14.83 -9.74 26.94
C ALA A 751 14.17 -9.93 25.56
N ALA A 752 14.96 -9.76 24.50
CA ALA A 752 14.57 -10.13 23.15
C ALA A 752 15.43 -11.32 22.69
N HIS A 753 14.80 -12.31 22.07
CA HIS A 753 15.49 -13.42 21.41
C HIS A 753 15.01 -13.53 19.97
N ALA A 754 15.86 -13.12 19.04
CA ALA A 754 15.82 -13.60 17.66
C ALA A 754 16.79 -14.80 17.55
N SER A 755 16.38 -15.85 16.84
CA SER A 755 17.24 -17.00 16.55
C SER A 755 17.62 -17.00 15.07
N ALA A 756 18.92 -17.17 14.79
CA ALA A 756 19.43 -17.35 13.43
C ALA A 756 19.68 -18.85 13.17
N GLN A 757 19.17 -19.37 12.06
CA GLN A 757 19.47 -20.72 11.61
C GLN A 757 20.71 -20.72 10.68
N LYS A 758 21.54 -21.76 10.78
CA LYS A 758 22.60 -22.07 9.81
C LYS A 758 22.05 -23.04 8.75
N PRO A 759 22.51 -22.97 7.49
CA PRO A 759 22.15 -23.94 6.47
C PRO A 759 22.76 -25.33 6.75
N ALA A 760 22.13 -26.37 6.20
CA ALA A 760 22.56 -27.77 6.28
C ALA A 760 23.41 -28.18 5.06
N PRO A 761 24.25 -29.24 5.15
CA PRO A 761 25.12 -29.67 4.06
C PRO A 761 24.38 -30.48 2.98
N THR A 762 24.85 -30.38 1.74
CA THR A 762 24.40 -31.13 0.56
C THR A 762 25.25 -32.38 0.31
N TRP A 763 24.66 -33.41 -0.31
CA TRP A 763 25.33 -34.67 -0.68
C TRP A 763 25.50 -34.77 -2.21
N THR A 764 26.58 -35.39 -2.68
CA THR A 764 27.07 -35.26 -4.07
C THR A 764 27.47 -36.59 -4.72
N GLY A 765 26.76 -37.69 -4.41
CA GLY A 765 26.99 -39.02 -5.02
C GLY A 765 25.90 -39.46 -6.01
N PRO A 766 26.11 -40.58 -6.73
CA PRO A 766 25.04 -41.25 -7.47
C PRO A 766 24.09 -41.96 -6.49
N GLY A 767 22.79 -41.64 -6.57
CA GLY A 767 21.80 -42.11 -5.58
C GLY A 767 21.55 -43.63 -5.59
N PRO A 768 21.22 -44.24 -4.42
CA PRO A 768 20.90 -45.66 -4.31
C PRO A 768 19.57 -46.03 -4.99
N LYS A 769 19.39 -47.30 -5.31
CA LYS A 769 18.21 -47.80 -6.04
C LYS A 769 16.97 -47.85 -5.15
N PRO A 770 15.74 -47.76 -5.72
CA PRO A 770 14.51 -47.74 -4.93
C PRO A 770 14.32 -48.92 -3.96
N GLN A 771 14.73 -50.14 -4.33
CA GLN A 771 14.65 -51.30 -3.42
C GLN A 771 15.62 -51.22 -2.24
N GLU A 772 16.83 -50.68 -2.46
CA GLU A 772 17.85 -50.49 -1.42
C GLU A 772 17.35 -49.48 -0.36
N ILE A 773 16.59 -48.46 -0.78
CA ILE A 773 15.94 -47.49 0.11
C ILE A 773 14.84 -48.16 0.95
N VAL A 774 13.95 -48.95 0.34
CA VAL A 774 12.87 -49.64 1.07
C VAL A 774 13.42 -50.64 2.10
N GLU A 775 14.49 -51.36 1.76
CA GLU A 775 15.19 -52.22 2.72
C GLU A 775 15.82 -51.43 3.88
N LEU A 776 16.40 -50.25 3.60
CA LEU A 776 17.00 -49.40 4.61
C LEU A 776 15.93 -48.80 5.54
N GLU A 777 14.79 -48.35 5.00
CA GLU A 777 13.64 -47.89 5.79
C GLU A 777 13.12 -49.00 6.73
N ALA A 778 12.99 -50.24 6.23
CA ALA A 778 12.61 -51.39 7.05
C ALA A 778 13.63 -51.73 8.16
N LYS A 779 14.94 -51.63 7.87
CA LYS A 779 16.02 -51.82 8.86
C LYS A 779 15.98 -50.72 9.94
N ILE A 780 15.71 -49.47 9.56
CA ILE A 780 15.52 -48.34 10.49
C ILE A 780 14.29 -48.55 11.38
N GLU A 781 13.17 -49.07 10.85
CA GLU A 781 11.97 -49.35 11.63
C GLU A 781 12.19 -50.49 12.64
N ALA A 782 12.76 -51.61 12.20
CA ALA A 782 13.07 -52.76 13.05
C ALA A 782 14.03 -52.38 14.20
N GLN A 783 15.09 -51.63 13.91
CA GLN A 783 16.00 -51.12 14.93
C GLN A 783 15.33 -50.07 15.84
N GLY A 784 14.41 -49.27 15.31
CA GLY A 784 13.58 -48.33 16.09
C GLY A 784 12.65 -49.04 17.08
N LEU A 785 12.12 -50.20 16.71
CA LEU A 785 11.36 -51.09 17.59
C LEU A 785 12.26 -51.72 18.67
N LYS A 786 13.43 -52.26 18.30
CA LYS A 786 14.43 -52.81 19.23
C LYS A 786 14.84 -51.80 20.31
N VAL A 787 15.10 -50.53 19.94
CA VAL A 787 15.40 -49.44 20.87
C VAL A 787 14.24 -49.12 21.83
N ARG A 788 12.98 -49.23 21.37
CA ARG A 788 11.79 -49.05 22.22
C ARG A 788 11.63 -50.22 23.18
N GLN A 789 11.78 -51.45 22.69
CA GLN A 789 11.70 -52.68 23.47
C GLN A 789 12.70 -52.67 24.63
N LEU A 790 13.99 -52.43 24.34
CA LEU A 790 15.05 -52.33 25.36
C LEU A 790 14.77 -51.25 26.43
N LYS A 791 14.12 -50.13 26.05
CA LYS A 791 13.72 -49.07 26.99
C LYS A 791 12.49 -49.44 27.83
N THR A 792 11.53 -50.17 27.27
CA THR A 792 10.37 -50.71 28.01
C THR A 792 10.81 -51.77 29.02
N ASP A 793 11.71 -52.67 28.60
CA ASP A 793 12.19 -53.80 29.39
C ASP A 793 13.27 -53.40 30.42
N LYS A 794 13.62 -52.11 30.49
CA LYS A 794 14.65 -51.53 31.37
C LYS A 794 16.02 -52.21 31.22
N ALA A 795 16.40 -52.52 29.97
CA ALA A 795 17.74 -53.01 29.65
C ALA A 795 18.83 -51.99 30.02
N ASP A 796 20.07 -52.46 30.08
CA ASP A 796 21.20 -51.66 30.54
C ASP A 796 21.43 -50.39 29.69
N ALA A 797 21.92 -49.33 30.34
CA ALA A 797 22.11 -48.02 29.73
C ALA A 797 23.04 -48.05 28.51
N ASP A 798 24.12 -48.85 28.53
CA ASP A 798 25.05 -48.95 27.40
C ASP A 798 24.48 -49.83 26.29
N GLN A 799 23.65 -50.84 26.60
CA GLN A 799 22.90 -51.61 25.59
C GLN A 799 21.87 -50.73 24.85
N VAL A 800 21.12 -49.94 25.61
CA VAL A 800 20.15 -48.97 25.07
C VAL A 800 20.86 -47.91 24.22
N LYS A 801 22.04 -47.43 24.65
CA LYS A 801 22.85 -46.46 23.93
C LYS A 801 23.41 -47.04 22.62
N ALA A 802 24.03 -48.22 22.64
CA ALA A 802 24.55 -48.87 21.45
C ALA A 802 23.45 -49.09 20.39
N ALA A 803 22.25 -49.51 20.80
CA ALA A 803 21.12 -49.67 19.88
C ALA A 803 20.61 -48.33 19.32
N VAL A 804 20.70 -47.23 20.07
CA VAL A 804 20.39 -45.86 19.61
C VAL A 804 21.45 -45.35 18.61
N ASP A 805 22.73 -45.60 18.87
CA ASP A 805 23.82 -45.18 17.98
C ASP A 805 23.76 -45.94 16.65
N GLU A 806 23.46 -47.25 16.67
CA GLU A 806 23.15 -48.08 15.49
C GLU A 806 21.94 -47.53 14.70
N LEU A 807 20.88 -47.11 15.39
CA LEU A 807 19.69 -46.48 14.77
C LEU A 807 19.99 -45.11 14.14
N LEU A 808 20.90 -44.33 14.74
CA LEU A 808 21.34 -43.04 14.21
C LEU A 808 22.22 -43.23 12.97
N GLU A 809 23.10 -44.23 12.94
CA GLU A 809 23.94 -44.51 11.79
C GLU A 809 23.13 -44.98 10.57
N LEU A 810 22.18 -45.90 10.76
CA LEU A 810 21.25 -46.32 9.71
C LEU A 810 20.48 -45.12 9.12
N LYS A 811 20.09 -44.14 9.95
CA LYS A 811 19.38 -42.94 9.50
C LYS A 811 20.25 -41.95 8.71
N LYS A 812 21.57 -41.92 8.91
CA LYS A 812 22.48 -41.09 8.10
C LYS A 812 22.59 -41.60 6.65
N GLN A 813 22.30 -42.88 6.42
CA GLN A 813 22.37 -43.51 5.10
C GLN A 813 21.14 -43.21 4.22
N LEU A 814 20.09 -42.59 4.79
CA LEU A 814 18.89 -42.21 4.04
C LEU A 814 19.12 -40.90 3.28
N PRO A 815 19.04 -40.87 1.93
CA PRO A 815 19.30 -39.66 1.15
C PRO A 815 18.24 -38.56 1.39
N ILE A 816 18.68 -37.29 1.37
CA ILE A 816 17.81 -36.13 1.60
C ILE A 816 16.82 -35.98 0.44
N ARG A 817 15.56 -36.35 0.69
CA ARG A 817 14.50 -36.52 -0.33
C ARG A 817 13.86 -35.20 -0.79
N ILE A 818 14.66 -34.27 -1.32
CA ILE A 818 14.20 -32.95 -1.81
C ILE A 818 14.13 -32.87 -3.34
N GLU A 819 15.09 -33.44 -4.07
CA GLU A 819 15.19 -33.22 -5.53
C GLU A 819 14.53 -34.32 -6.39
N ALA A 820 14.35 -35.52 -5.85
CA ALA A 820 13.84 -36.70 -6.58
C ALA A 820 12.35 -36.61 -7.02
N LEU A 821 11.64 -35.53 -6.70
CA LEU A 821 10.26 -35.28 -7.15
C LEU A 821 10.16 -34.30 -8.33
N GLN A 822 11.26 -33.64 -8.72
CA GLN A 822 11.26 -32.68 -9.84
C GLN A 822 11.75 -33.30 -11.16
N SER A 823 12.55 -34.36 -11.11
CA SER A 823 13.14 -35.00 -12.30
C SER A 823 12.21 -35.96 -13.04
N SER A 824 11.27 -36.64 -12.37
CA SER A 824 10.35 -37.58 -13.05
C SER A 824 9.22 -36.90 -13.83
N ALA A 825 8.92 -35.63 -13.52
CA ALA A 825 7.91 -34.84 -14.24
C ALA A 825 8.37 -34.35 -15.63
N ALA A 826 9.67 -34.40 -15.92
CA ALA A 826 10.27 -33.90 -17.16
C ALA A 826 10.49 -34.98 -18.24
N ALA A 827 10.04 -36.22 -18.00
CA ALA A 827 10.22 -37.37 -18.91
C ALA A 827 8.89 -37.91 -19.46
N SER A 828 7.79 -37.15 -19.35
CA SER A 828 6.44 -37.58 -19.77
C SER A 828 5.51 -36.41 -20.12
N ASN A 829 5.97 -35.51 -20.99
CA ASN A 829 5.17 -34.60 -21.84
C ASN A 829 6.07 -34.06 -22.97
#